data_AF-A0A7W1HGR1-F1
#
_entry.id   AF-A0A7W1HGR1-F1
#
_cell.length_a   1.000
_cell.length_b   1.000
_cell.length_c   1.000
_cell.angle_alpha   90.00
_cell.angle_beta   90.00
_cell.angle_gamma   90.00
#
_symmetry.space_group_name_H-M   'P 1'
#
loop_
_entity.id
_entity.type
_entity.pdbx_description
1 polymer ?
#
loop_
_entity_poly.entity_id
_entity_poly.type
_entity_poly.pdbx_seq_one_letter_code
_entity_poly.pdbx_strand_id
1 'polypeptide(L)'
;AISELKSTFKKGGNQRLHPLFHSKVVETLLQQPEAPRALGQLSVVNAQAQIEAVEKIFNYQEKFSFPTIFHEEILDASACMTPEQEIQWENFLTLLEKASEADSVTKKQSDDFKQMLKTVRELDFLPLWMTRFFLPEAEKMETQGVSKVVTMLQETMTPATTILLKEMHDITQEMHALRDNLNLFSDPATFDKVWKQLMELHAKLACTDETLKTRLNEVSPLGRIATYQVMGSFVDLYDSSIKSMKASTSFTSTKKVELFTQMLTPYFELLKGWTTQLSGNLLQYQSNWPLDKYLKELKSRLDATGNEINQLNPSRWFRVYSAILGSTTAFDRALPDTKEDVFTLIHQNLLTSMNALLGSEMNGKTKLPSIIEQASKIAETTSNLSVGKYFIEADGVGQSESLIQLVGYSFPLNQIILHYNYPLRNHSATFALIFDKPTQTCSLDVKFLGEARTRFSDMSCALQFLSSIQHIKLLEVPQINNMELSYSLKLVDSEDILNAFTELKKQAVFTLVEVETDAFYDKFLMWVTEKYGNNSTIIENLGLLSKITHIRHNVYLHFVDYILQENKINTWDLFIRVFYFNMPIIFLDYKYGRKRKELFDQMLEHVQNNVSIDNEFLAKAECQLNELALSGETNKNALEYLFSKDSKFISNAGIAKIIFDPKLLRKIGLDAELEKLRHSTLPAFTTPQDDDLWQFYQWKSIANRLLEANIGTEQALLIHDDINTDPKIKEVLAKALKK
;
A
#
# COMPACT_ATOMS: atom_id res chain seq x y z
N ALA A 1 33.31 -2.35 -20.87
CA ALA A 1 32.97 -3.64 -21.53
C ALA A 1 34.14 -4.25 -22.34
N ILE A 2 34.16 -4.29 -23.69
CA ILE A 2 35.19 -5.04 -24.46
C ILE A 2 36.63 -4.56 -24.19
N SER A 3 36.86 -3.26 -24.08
CA SER A 3 38.18 -2.70 -23.74
C SER A 3 38.60 -3.01 -22.30
N GLU A 4 37.64 -3.16 -21.41
CA GLU A 4 37.81 -3.39 -19.97
C GLU A 4 38.14 -4.87 -19.73
N LEU A 5 37.38 -5.78 -20.36
CA LEU A 5 37.74 -7.18 -20.55
C LEU A 5 39.16 -7.34 -21.11
N LYS A 6 39.53 -6.55 -22.12
CA LYS A 6 40.90 -6.51 -22.68
C LYS A 6 41.98 -6.05 -21.71
N SER A 7 41.64 -5.23 -20.73
CA SER A 7 42.58 -4.80 -19.70
C SER A 7 42.76 -5.87 -18.62
N THR A 8 41.68 -6.56 -18.24
CA THR A 8 41.68 -7.70 -17.30
C THR A 8 42.46 -8.89 -17.88
N PHE A 9 42.37 -9.13 -19.19
CA PHE A 9 43.12 -10.16 -19.93
C PHE A 9 44.66 -10.06 -19.84
N LYS A 10 45.23 -8.93 -19.42
CA LYS A 10 46.69 -8.71 -19.44
C LYS A 10 47.44 -9.02 -18.13
N LYS A 11 46.76 -9.36 -17.02
CA LYS A 11 47.37 -9.29 -15.67
C LYS A 11 47.55 -10.58 -14.84
N GLY A 12 47.18 -11.80 -15.25
CA GLY A 12 47.27 -12.98 -14.35
C GLY A 12 47.65 -14.33 -14.97
N GLY A 13 48.68 -14.98 -14.43
CA GLY A 13 49.40 -16.15 -14.99
C GLY A 13 48.77 -17.55 -14.87
N ASN A 14 47.45 -17.69 -14.69
CA ASN A 14 46.78 -19.00 -14.80
C ASN A 14 45.38 -18.94 -15.46
N GLN A 15 45.11 -17.90 -16.24
CA GLN A 15 43.80 -17.63 -16.87
C GLN A 15 43.55 -18.33 -18.22
N ARG A 16 44.14 -19.49 -18.52
CA ARG A 16 43.97 -20.09 -19.87
C ARG A 16 42.54 -20.54 -20.19
N LEU A 17 41.70 -20.79 -19.19
CA LEU A 17 40.31 -21.25 -19.35
C LEU A 17 39.27 -20.12 -19.30
N HIS A 18 39.57 -18.99 -18.66
CA HIS A 18 38.67 -17.82 -18.59
C HIS A 18 38.21 -17.32 -19.98
N PRO A 19 39.11 -17.15 -20.97
CA PRO A 19 38.73 -16.67 -22.30
C PRO A 19 37.72 -17.59 -23.01
N LEU A 20 37.79 -18.91 -22.78
CA LEU A 20 36.87 -19.87 -23.38
C LEU A 20 35.46 -19.74 -22.80
N PHE A 21 35.33 -19.49 -21.50
CA PHE A 21 34.03 -19.29 -20.85
C PHE A 21 33.37 -17.96 -21.22
N HIS A 22 34.13 -16.85 -21.25
CA HIS A 22 33.60 -15.58 -21.76
C HIS A 22 33.22 -15.68 -23.25
N SER A 23 33.98 -16.48 -24.03
CA SER A 23 33.58 -16.79 -25.41
C SER A 23 32.31 -17.62 -25.47
N LYS A 24 32.07 -18.55 -24.52
CA LYS A 24 30.86 -19.37 -24.41
C LYS A 24 29.66 -18.55 -24.03
N VAL A 25 29.80 -17.57 -23.12
CA VAL A 25 28.76 -16.60 -22.78
C VAL A 25 28.41 -15.79 -24.02
N VAL A 26 29.41 -15.23 -24.70
CA VAL A 26 29.21 -14.51 -25.96
C VAL A 26 28.58 -15.43 -27.04
N GLU A 27 28.99 -16.69 -27.12
CA GLU A 27 28.39 -17.69 -28.02
C GLU A 27 26.93 -17.95 -27.67
N THR A 28 26.59 -18.20 -26.41
CA THR A 28 25.22 -18.42 -25.94
C THR A 28 24.35 -17.20 -26.20
N LEU A 29 24.89 -15.99 -25.99
CA LEU A 29 24.21 -14.72 -26.30
C LEU A 29 24.01 -14.54 -27.81
N LEU A 30 24.91 -15.06 -28.65
CA LEU A 30 24.84 -15.01 -30.11
C LEU A 30 24.04 -16.16 -30.74
N GLN A 31 23.89 -17.29 -30.03
CA GLN A 31 23.23 -18.53 -30.48
C GLN A 31 21.77 -18.65 -30.02
N GLN A 32 21.19 -17.63 -29.37
CA GLN A 32 19.75 -17.52 -29.11
C GLN A 32 19.09 -16.54 -30.12
N PRO A 33 18.85 -16.94 -31.38
CA PRO A 33 18.32 -16.06 -32.43
C PRO A 33 16.80 -15.78 -32.34
N GLU A 34 16.06 -16.43 -31.45
CA GLU A 34 14.59 -16.51 -31.55
C GLU A 34 13.76 -15.55 -30.69
N ALA A 35 14.37 -14.55 -30.05
CA ALA A 35 13.60 -13.49 -29.40
C ALA A 35 13.86 -12.14 -30.09
N PRO A 36 12.99 -11.69 -31.02
CA PRO A 36 13.06 -10.35 -31.63
C PRO A 36 13.01 -9.20 -30.61
N ARG A 37 12.66 -9.48 -29.34
CA ARG A 37 12.71 -8.56 -28.19
C ARG A 37 13.98 -8.68 -27.34
N ALA A 38 14.86 -9.64 -27.60
CA ALA A 38 16.04 -9.92 -26.77
C ALA A 38 17.24 -9.00 -27.03
N LEU A 39 17.30 -8.26 -28.15
CA LEU A 39 18.42 -7.30 -28.37
C LEU A 39 18.46 -6.18 -27.30
N GLY A 40 17.32 -5.86 -26.66
CA GLY A 40 17.25 -4.96 -25.50
C GLY A 40 17.47 -5.65 -24.14
N GLN A 41 17.10 -6.93 -24.01
CA GLN A 41 17.32 -7.73 -22.80
C GLN A 41 18.75 -8.31 -22.70
N LEU A 42 19.46 -8.40 -23.82
CA LEU A 42 20.89 -8.70 -23.94
C LEU A 42 21.71 -7.41 -24.00
N SER A 43 21.15 -6.31 -23.46
CA SER A 43 21.85 -5.03 -23.34
C SER A 43 22.99 -5.14 -22.33
N VAL A 44 23.89 -4.15 -22.37
CA VAL A 44 24.99 -3.96 -21.39
C VAL A 44 24.53 -4.14 -19.94
N VAL A 45 23.26 -3.87 -19.65
CA VAL A 45 22.64 -4.00 -18.32
C VAL A 45 22.66 -5.44 -17.80
N ASN A 46 22.36 -6.44 -18.63
CA ASN A 46 22.38 -7.85 -18.21
C ASN A 46 23.75 -8.52 -18.37
N ALA A 47 24.63 -7.94 -19.20
CA ALA A 47 25.98 -8.46 -19.37
C ALA A 47 26.76 -8.43 -18.03
N GLN A 48 26.54 -7.42 -17.19
CA GLN A 48 27.21 -7.32 -15.89
C GLN A 48 26.82 -8.47 -14.96
N ALA A 49 25.52 -8.74 -14.79
CA ALA A 49 25.05 -9.84 -13.95
C ALA A 49 25.54 -11.22 -14.44
N GLN A 50 25.61 -11.42 -15.76
CA GLN A 50 26.16 -12.65 -16.34
C GLN A 50 27.68 -12.78 -16.13
N ILE A 51 28.42 -11.68 -16.24
CA ILE A 51 29.86 -11.65 -15.94
C ILE A 51 30.08 -11.98 -14.46
N GLU A 52 29.34 -11.36 -13.56
CA GLU A 52 29.41 -11.61 -12.12
C GLU A 52 29.09 -13.08 -11.78
N ALA A 53 28.08 -13.66 -12.43
CA ALA A 53 27.76 -15.08 -12.27
C ALA A 53 28.93 -16.00 -12.72
N VAL A 54 29.53 -15.72 -13.87
CA VAL A 54 30.66 -16.50 -14.41
C VAL A 54 31.90 -16.35 -13.53
N GLU A 55 32.20 -15.14 -13.05
CA GLU A 55 33.28 -14.89 -12.09
C GLU A 55 33.04 -15.65 -10.79
N LYS A 56 31.80 -15.68 -10.27
CA LYS A 56 31.43 -16.44 -9.07
C LYS A 56 31.67 -17.94 -9.27
N ILE A 57 31.25 -18.50 -10.41
CA ILE A 57 31.52 -19.91 -10.78
C ILE A 57 33.02 -20.19 -10.84
N PHE A 58 33.80 -19.30 -11.46
CA PHE A 58 35.24 -19.49 -11.61
C PHE A 58 35.95 -19.45 -10.26
N ASN A 59 35.69 -18.43 -9.45
CA ASN A 59 36.24 -18.29 -8.11
C ASN A 59 35.89 -19.50 -7.24
N TYR A 60 34.69 -20.07 -7.42
CA TYR A 60 34.29 -21.29 -6.74
C TYR A 60 35.13 -22.50 -7.20
N GLN A 61 35.27 -22.72 -8.51
CA GLN A 61 36.09 -23.82 -9.06
C GLN A 61 37.57 -23.73 -8.66
N GLU A 62 38.16 -22.53 -8.56
CA GLU A 62 39.56 -22.36 -8.15
C GLU A 62 39.87 -22.86 -6.74
N LYS A 63 38.85 -23.01 -5.88
CA LYS A 63 39.02 -23.55 -4.52
C LYS A 63 39.34 -25.06 -4.49
N PHE A 64 39.21 -25.76 -5.61
CA PHE A 64 39.34 -27.22 -5.69
C PHE A 64 40.38 -27.64 -6.72
N SER A 65 41.10 -28.72 -6.42
CA SER A 65 42.05 -29.36 -7.35
C SER A 65 41.37 -30.35 -8.32
N PHE A 66 40.05 -30.48 -8.24
CA PHE A 66 39.22 -31.39 -9.02
C PHE A 66 38.02 -30.63 -9.61
N PRO A 67 37.37 -31.14 -10.68
CA PRO A 67 36.19 -30.51 -11.27
C PRO A 67 35.02 -30.45 -10.27
N THR A 68 34.49 -29.27 -10.03
CA THR A 68 33.37 -29.05 -9.10
C THR A 68 32.06 -29.54 -9.70
N ILE A 69 31.26 -30.19 -8.85
CA ILE A 69 29.95 -30.72 -9.22
C ILE A 69 28.90 -29.61 -9.10
N PHE A 70 28.93 -28.78 -8.06
CA PHE A 70 27.90 -27.82 -7.66
C PHE A 70 28.18 -26.38 -8.10
N HIS A 71 28.88 -26.19 -9.22
CA HIS A 71 29.27 -24.85 -9.67
C HIS A 71 28.08 -23.99 -10.11
N GLU A 72 27.00 -24.56 -10.65
CA GLU A 72 25.82 -23.76 -10.99
C GLU A 72 25.06 -23.30 -9.73
N GLU A 73 25.01 -24.17 -8.72
CA GLU A 73 24.32 -23.93 -7.46
C GLU A 73 24.98 -22.81 -6.63
N ILE A 74 26.24 -22.42 -6.89
CA ILE A 74 26.83 -21.25 -6.22
C ILE A 74 26.12 -19.95 -6.59
N LEU A 75 25.45 -19.90 -7.75
CA LEU A 75 24.67 -18.75 -8.17
C LEU A 75 23.42 -18.57 -7.31
N ASP A 76 22.89 -19.66 -6.75
CA ASP A 76 21.71 -19.65 -5.89
C ASP A 76 21.96 -18.84 -4.59
N ALA A 77 23.21 -18.50 -4.24
CA ALA A 77 23.50 -17.58 -3.14
C ALA A 77 22.81 -16.21 -3.31
N SER A 78 22.50 -15.76 -4.53
CA SER A 78 21.74 -14.50 -4.70
C SER A 78 20.31 -14.57 -4.11
N ALA A 79 19.80 -15.77 -3.84
CA ALA A 79 18.52 -15.96 -3.17
C ALA A 79 18.61 -15.78 -1.64
N CYS A 80 19.82 -15.83 -1.05
CA CYS A 80 20.04 -15.54 0.37
C CYS A 80 19.60 -14.11 0.74
N MET A 81 19.31 -13.88 2.02
CA MET A 81 18.85 -12.58 2.51
C MET A 81 19.97 -11.67 2.99
N THR A 82 21.11 -12.24 3.39
CA THR A 82 22.26 -11.48 3.90
C THR A 82 23.58 -12.00 3.32
N PRO A 83 24.64 -11.17 3.26
CA PRO A 83 25.96 -11.63 2.83
C PRO A 83 26.51 -12.79 3.67
N GLU A 84 26.22 -12.83 4.97
CA GLU A 84 26.63 -13.93 5.85
C GLU A 84 25.97 -15.24 5.44
N GLN A 85 24.70 -15.18 5.02
CA GLN A 85 23.97 -16.33 4.51
C GLN A 85 24.56 -16.82 3.18
N GLU A 86 25.00 -15.92 2.30
CA GLU A 86 25.71 -16.29 1.07
C GLU A 86 27.01 -17.05 1.38
N ILE A 87 27.77 -16.58 2.36
CA ILE A 87 29.00 -17.23 2.81
C ILE A 87 28.69 -18.62 3.39
N GLN A 88 27.62 -18.75 4.19
CA GLN A 88 27.18 -20.03 4.73
C GLN A 88 26.78 -21.02 3.62
N TRP A 89 26.07 -20.55 2.60
CA TRP A 89 25.74 -21.35 1.41
C TRP A 89 26.98 -21.83 0.68
N GLU A 90 27.92 -20.92 0.40
CA GLU A 90 29.18 -21.25 -0.28
C GLU A 90 30.02 -22.25 0.52
N ASN A 91 30.12 -22.07 1.84
CA ASN A 91 30.82 -22.98 2.74
C ASN A 91 30.18 -24.38 2.72
N PHE A 92 28.86 -24.44 2.73
CA PHE A 92 28.14 -25.70 2.62
C PHE A 92 28.41 -26.41 1.29
N LEU A 93 28.29 -25.72 0.15
CA LEU A 93 28.60 -26.32 -1.14
C LEU A 93 30.05 -26.80 -1.18
N THR A 94 30.98 -26.04 -0.60
CA THR A 94 32.39 -26.42 -0.49
C THR A 94 32.62 -27.70 0.30
N LEU A 95 31.87 -27.88 1.40
CA LEU A 95 31.89 -29.09 2.19
C LEU A 95 31.28 -30.27 1.42
N LEU A 96 30.21 -30.03 0.66
CA LEU A 96 29.54 -31.03 -0.14
C LEU A 96 30.44 -31.55 -1.28
N GLU A 97 31.17 -30.66 -1.97
CA GLU A 97 32.18 -31.04 -2.97
C GLU A 97 33.24 -31.98 -2.40
N LYS A 98 33.81 -31.63 -1.25
CA LYS A 98 34.83 -32.45 -0.59
C LYS A 98 34.29 -33.81 -0.18
N ALA A 99 33.02 -33.87 0.25
CA ALA A 99 32.38 -35.12 0.62
C ALA A 99 32.02 -35.98 -0.61
N SER A 100 31.68 -35.36 -1.74
CA SER A 100 31.52 -36.07 -3.02
C SER A 100 32.85 -36.63 -3.55
N GLU A 101 33.94 -35.85 -3.49
CA GLU A 101 35.29 -36.31 -3.87
C GLU A 101 35.77 -37.49 -3.00
N ALA A 102 35.39 -37.49 -1.72
CA ALA A 102 35.68 -38.58 -0.78
C ALA A 102 34.68 -39.75 -0.84
N ASP A 103 33.80 -39.80 -1.85
CA ASP A 103 32.72 -40.79 -2.02
C ASP A 103 31.77 -40.93 -0.81
N SER A 104 31.79 -39.95 0.10
CA SER A 104 30.88 -39.89 1.26
C SER A 104 29.49 -39.40 0.87
N VAL A 105 29.39 -38.70 -0.26
CA VAL A 105 28.14 -38.35 -0.94
C VAL A 105 28.14 -38.99 -2.31
N THR A 106 27.21 -39.91 -2.53
CA THR A 106 27.07 -40.60 -3.80
C THR A 106 26.62 -39.64 -4.90
N LYS A 107 27.01 -39.92 -6.15
CA LYS A 107 26.54 -39.16 -7.32
C LYS A 107 25.01 -39.01 -7.35
N LYS A 108 24.27 -40.07 -7.00
CA LYS A 108 22.81 -40.03 -6.95
C LYS A 108 22.30 -38.98 -5.95
N GLN A 109 22.89 -38.91 -4.75
CA GLN A 109 22.50 -37.90 -3.76
C GLN A 109 22.80 -36.47 -4.25
N SER A 110 23.94 -36.27 -4.91
CA SER A 110 24.27 -34.99 -5.54
C SER A 110 23.27 -34.62 -6.63
N ASP A 111 22.92 -35.55 -7.52
CA ASP A 111 21.95 -35.34 -8.60
C ASP A 111 20.54 -35.07 -8.04
N ASP A 112 20.11 -35.81 -7.01
CA ASP A 112 18.83 -35.61 -6.32
C ASP A 112 18.76 -34.21 -5.68
N PHE A 113 19.85 -33.74 -5.07
CA PHE A 113 19.95 -32.39 -4.48
C PHE A 113 19.87 -31.29 -5.54
N LYS A 114 20.58 -31.43 -6.65
CA LYS A 114 20.49 -30.47 -7.77
C LYS A 114 19.10 -30.43 -8.37
N GLN A 115 18.48 -31.60 -8.55
CA GLN A 115 17.12 -31.68 -9.06
C GLN A 115 16.12 -31.02 -8.10
N MET A 116 16.30 -31.18 -6.78
CA MET A 116 15.51 -30.44 -5.79
C MET A 116 15.67 -28.93 -5.98
N LEU A 117 16.90 -28.41 -6.00
CA LEU A 117 17.13 -26.96 -6.14
C LEU A 117 16.54 -26.42 -7.44
N LYS A 118 16.68 -27.16 -8.54
CA LYS A 118 16.03 -26.84 -9.80
C LYS A 118 14.51 -26.74 -9.64
N THR A 119 13.86 -27.73 -9.05
CA THR A 119 12.41 -27.71 -8.81
C THR A 119 12.00 -26.54 -7.90
N VAL A 120 12.78 -26.25 -6.86
CA VAL A 120 12.56 -25.12 -5.93
C VAL A 120 12.68 -23.77 -6.66
N ARG A 121 13.65 -23.63 -7.57
CA ARG A 121 13.82 -22.45 -8.43
C ARG A 121 12.64 -22.28 -9.39
N GLU A 122 12.23 -23.35 -10.05
CA GLU A 122 11.13 -23.34 -11.03
C GLU A 122 9.77 -23.03 -10.37
N LEU A 123 9.64 -23.28 -9.07
CA LEU A 123 8.48 -22.93 -8.26
C LEU A 123 8.61 -21.54 -7.59
N ASP A 124 9.68 -20.80 -7.87
CA ASP A 124 9.96 -19.43 -7.38
C ASP A 124 9.96 -19.27 -5.86
N PHE A 125 10.46 -20.26 -5.12
CA PHE A 125 10.50 -20.20 -3.65
C PHE A 125 11.88 -20.47 -3.03
N LEU A 126 12.93 -20.49 -3.87
CA LEU A 126 14.30 -20.67 -3.43
C LEU A 126 14.72 -19.71 -2.29
N PRO A 127 14.42 -18.40 -2.33
CA PRO A 127 14.76 -17.50 -1.22
C PRO A 127 14.15 -17.94 0.11
N LEU A 128 12.87 -18.32 0.08
CA LEU A 128 12.15 -18.80 1.27
C LEU A 128 12.75 -20.10 1.79
N TRP A 129 13.05 -21.05 0.90
CA TRP A 129 13.67 -22.31 1.30
C TRP A 129 15.04 -22.10 1.96
N MET A 130 15.88 -21.27 1.35
CA MET A 130 17.23 -20.98 1.85
C MET A 130 17.17 -20.42 3.27
N THR A 131 16.39 -19.36 3.48
CA THR A 131 16.30 -18.70 4.78
C THR A 131 15.65 -19.56 5.85
N ARG A 132 14.60 -20.30 5.50
CA ARG A 132 13.83 -21.01 6.51
C ARG A 132 14.40 -22.37 6.89
N PHE A 133 14.88 -23.13 5.91
CA PHE A 133 15.24 -24.53 6.14
C PHE A 133 16.72 -24.76 6.08
N PHE A 134 17.37 -24.23 5.06
CA PHE A 134 18.78 -24.48 4.87
C PHE A 134 19.61 -23.80 5.95
N LEU A 135 19.45 -22.49 6.16
CA LEU A 135 20.35 -21.72 7.02
C LEU A 135 20.34 -22.13 8.51
N PRO A 136 19.18 -22.38 9.16
CA PRO A 136 19.17 -22.87 10.54
C PRO A 136 19.90 -24.20 10.74
N GLU A 137 19.96 -25.02 9.69
CA GLU A 137 20.67 -26.29 9.71
C GLU A 137 22.14 -26.12 9.27
N ALA A 138 22.43 -25.17 8.38
CA ALA A 138 23.77 -24.75 7.97
C ALA A 138 24.65 -24.34 9.15
N GLU A 139 24.08 -23.61 10.11
CA GLU A 139 24.79 -23.22 11.32
C GLU A 139 25.20 -24.40 12.20
N LYS A 140 24.45 -25.51 12.14
CA LYS A 140 24.79 -26.73 12.89
C LYS A 140 25.92 -27.51 12.20
N MET A 141 26.18 -27.26 10.91
CA MET A 141 27.17 -28.00 10.11
C MET A 141 28.59 -27.87 10.65
N GLU A 142 28.97 -26.68 11.14
CA GLU A 142 30.29 -26.45 11.73
C GLU A 142 30.59 -27.41 12.89
N THR A 143 29.53 -27.80 13.62
CA THR A 143 29.65 -28.66 14.79
C THR A 143 29.41 -30.15 14.51
N GLN A 144 28.67 -30.47 13.44
CA GLN A 144 28.14 -31.83 13.22
C GLN A 144 28.66 -32.52 11.95
N GLY A 145 29.40 -31.80 11.11
CA GLY A 145 30.02 -32.36 9.90
C GLY A 145 29.05 -32.62 8.75
N VAL A 146 29.61 -32.99 7.59
CA VAL A 146 28.88 -33.08 6.31
C VAL A 146 27.85 -34.20 6.27
N SER A 147 28.10 -35.31 6.98
CA SER A 147 27.21 -36.48 6.98
C SER A 147 25.80 -36.14 7.49
N LYS A 148 25.69 -35.29 8.52
CA LYS A 148 24.40 -34.89 9.06
C LYS A 148 23.59 -34.01 8.11
N VAL A 149 24.28 -33.25 7.26
CA VAL A 149 23.65 -32.42 6.23
C VAL A 149 23.06 -33.26 5.12
N VAL A 150 23.78 -34.29 4.70
CA VAL A 150 23.29 -35.25 3.72
C VAL A 150 22.05 -35.97 4.26
N THR A 151 22.08 -36.38 5.54
CA THR A 151 20.89 -36.93 6.21
C THR A 151 19.73 -35.94 6.24
N MET A 152 19.98 -34.67 6.60
CA MET A 152 18.94 -33.63 6.57
C MET A 152 18.35 -33.43 5.17
N LEU A 153 19.18 -33.41 4.12
CA LEU A 153 18.69 -33.31 2.75
C LEU A 153 17.81 -34.51 2.37
N GLN A 154 18.18 -35.71 2.80
CA GLN A 154 17.37 -36.92 2.60
C GLN A 154 16.04 -36.88 3.39
N GLU A 155 16.06 -36.36 4.62
CA GLU A 155 14.87 -36.17 5.43
C GLU A 155 13.95 -35.08 4.85
N THR A 156 14.53 -34.07 4.20
CA THR A 156 13.78 -33.01 3.52
C THR A 156 13.17 -33.51 2.21
N MET A 157 13.90 -34.35 1.47
CA MET A 157 13.53 -34.93 0.18
C MET A 157 13.03 -36.36 0.33
N THR A 158 11.99 -36.55 1.14
CA THR A 158 11.30 -37.84 1.18
C THR A 158 10.70 -38.16 -0.20
N PRO A 159 10.44 -39.44 -0.53
CA PRO A 159 9.74 -39.79 -1.75
C PRO A 159 8.39 -39.08 -1.88
N ALA A 160 7.66 -38.93 -0.78
CA ALA A 160 6.38 -38.20 -0.74
C ALA A 160 6.56 -36.71 -1.10
N THR A 161 7.55 -36.02 -0.51
CA THR A 161 7.87 -34.63 -0.86
C THR A 161 8.26 -34.51 -2.33
N THR A 162 9.09 -35.41 -2.84
CA THR A 162 9.56 -35.37 -4.23
C THR A 162 8.40 -35.51 -5.22
N ILE A 163 7.49 -36.45 -4.97
CA ILE A 163 6.28 -36.64 -5.78
C ILE A 163 5.42 -35.38 -5.73
N LEU A 164 5.18 -34.83 -4.54
CA LEU A 164 4.36 -33.63 -4.38
C LEU A 164 4.98 -32.41 -5.07
N LEU A 165 6.29 -32.19 -4.94
CA LEU A 165 7.00 -31.07 -5.59
C LEU A 165 6.88 -31.15 -7.12
N LYS A 166 7.00 -32.36 -7.68
CA LYS A 166 6.79 -32.56 -9.11
C LYS A 166 5.36 -32.24 -9.53
N GLU A 167 4.37 -32.73 -8.79
CA GLU A 167 2.96 -32.39 -9.07
C GLU A 167 2.70 -30.88 -8.96
N MET A 168 3.28 -30.20 -7.97
CA MET A 168 3.17 -28.74 -7.82
C MET A 168 3.83 -28.00 -8.99
N HIS A 169 4.96 -28.49 -9.49
CA HIS A 169 5.61 -27.95 -10.68
C HIS A 169 4.72 -28.14 -11.91
N ASP A 170 4.18 -29.33 -12.14
CA ASP A 170 3.30 -29.62 -13.28
C ASP A 170 2.03 -28.72 -13.25
N ILE A 171 1.42 -28.57 -12.07
CA ILE A 171 0.29 -27.65 -11.84
C ILE A 171 0.69 -26.21 -12.16
N THR A 172 1.88 -25.78 -11.74
CA THR A 172 2.38 -24.42 -12.00
C THR A 172 2.57 -24.17 -13.50
N GLN A 173 3.08 -25.14 -14.26
CA GLN A 173 3.18 -25.04 -15.72
C GLN A 173 1.81 -24.93 -16.39
N GLU A 174 0.84 -25.75 -15.97
CA GLU A 174 -0.55 -25.64 -16.44
C GLU A 174 -1.17 -24.26 -16.13
N MET A 175 -0.90 -23.73 -14.94
CA MET A 175 -1.35 -22.39 -14.53
C MET A 175 -0.71 -21.28 -15.36
N HIS A 176 0.59 -21.37 -15.64
CA HIS A 176 1.27 -20.42 -16.54
C HIS A 176 0.67 -20.44 -17.94
N ALA A 177 0.40 -21.63 -18.49
CA ALA A 177 -0.22 -21.76 -19.80
C ALA A 177 -1.61 -21.09 -19.85
N LEU A 178 -2.41 -21.18 -18.79
CA LEU A 178 -3.69 -20.46 -18.69
C LEU A 178 -3.49 -18.95 -18.50
N ARG A 179 -2.51 -18.55 -17.68
CA ARG A 179 -2.20 -17.14 -17.41
C ARG A 179 -1.77 -16.40 -18.69
N ASP A 180 -0.96 -17.04 -19.52
CA ASP A 180 -0.50 -16.50 -20.81
C ASP A 180 -1.65 -16.36 -21.82
N ASN A 181 -2.76 -17.07 -21.60
CA ASN A 181 -3.94 -17.09 -22.45
C ASN A 181 -5.18 -16.53 -21.73
N LEU A 182 -5.00 -15.60 -20.78
CA LEU A 182 -6.11 -15.01 -20.01
C LEU A 182 -7.20 -14.37 -20.89
N ASN A 183 -6.84 -13.85 -22.06
CA ASN A 183 -7.77 -13.26 -23.02
C ASN A 183 -8.81 -14.27 -23.55
N LEU A 184 -8.52 -15.58 -23.50
CA LEU A 184 -9.47 -16.61 -23.92
C LEU A 184 -10.68 -16.74 -22.97
N PHE A 185 -10.58 -16.25 -21.73
CA PHE A 185 -11.72 -16.12 -20.82
C PHE A 185 -12.67 -14.99 -21.23
N SER A 186 -12.22 -14.04 -22.06
CA SER A 186 -13.07 -12.97 -22.57
C SER A 186 -13.84 -13.36 -23.84
N ASP A 187 -13.55 -14.50 -24.46
CA ASP A 187 -14.15 -14.92 -25.73
C ASP A 187 -15.22 -16.03 -25.50
N PRO A 188 -16.48 -15.79 -25.89
CA PRO A 188 -17.55 -16.80 -25.80
C PRO A 188 -17.23 -18.14 -26.45
N ALA A 189 -16.47 -18.15 -27.56
CA ALA A 189 -16.17 -19.38 -28.28
C ALA A 189 -15.15 -20.27 -27.56
N THR A 190 -14.29 -19.68 -26.73
CA THR A 190 -13.21 -20.40 -26.03
C THR A 190 -13.45 -20.55 -24.54
N PHE A 191 -14.35 -19.76 -23.95
CA PHE A 191 -14.60 -19.72 -22.50
C PHE A 191 -14.79 -21.11 -21.89
N ASP A 192 -15.71 -21.93 -22.41
CA ASP A 192 -16.02 -23.23 -21.82
C ASP A 192 -14.80 -24.17 -21.80
N LYS A 193 -13.94 -24.08 -22.81
CA LYS A 193 -12.71 -24.88 -22.90
C LYS A 193 -11.71 -24.45 -21.83
N VAL A 194 -11.39 -23.16 -21.73
CA VAL A 194 -10.41 -22.66 -20.76
C VAL A 194 -10.95 -22.71 -19.33
N TRP A 195 -12.26 -22.55 -19.15
CA TRP A 195 -12.94 -22.77 -17.88
C TRP A 195 -12.84 -24.22 -17.43
N LYS A 196 -13.06 -25.19 -18.32
CA LYS A 196 -12.86 -26.62 -18.01
C LYS A 196 -11.42 -26.89 -17.55
N GLN A 197 -10.42 -26.32 -18.21
CA GLN A 197 -9.01 -26.46 -17.80
C GLN A 197 -8.77 -25.86 -16.41
N LEU A 198 -9.33 -24.69 -16.10
CA LEU A 198 -9.25 -24.10 -14.77
C LEU A 198 -9.95 -24.98 -13.72
N MET A 199 -11.06 -25.63 -14.07
CA MET A 199 -11.78 -26.55 -13.18
C MET A 199 -11.02 -27.87 -12.94
N GLU A 200 -10.25 -28.35 -13.91
CA GLU A 200 -9.34 -29.49 -13.73
C GLU A 200 -8.24 -29.15 -12.71
N LEU A 201 -7.67 -27.94 -12.79
CA LEU A 201 -6.74 -27.42 -11.77
C LEU A 201 -7.41 -27.25 -10.41
N HIS A 202 -8.62 -26.71 -10.39
CA HIS A 202 -9.41 -26.55 -9.17
C HIS A 202 -9.56 -27.89 -8.46
N ALA A 203 -9.95 -28.96 -9.16
CA ALA A 203 -10.11 -30.28 -8.56
C ALA A 203 -8.81 -30.82 -7.91
N LYS A 204 -7.65 -30.51 -8.47
CA LYS A 204 -6.34 -30.89 -7.89
C LYS A 204 -6.04 -30.15 -6.57
N LEU A 205 -6.60 -28.95 -6.38
CA LEU A 205 -6.29 -28.05 -5.26
C LEU A 205 -7.44 -27.83 -4.27
N ALA A 206 -8.67 -28.27 -4.57
CA ALA A 206 -9.88 -27.89 -3.83
C ALA A 206 -9.99 -28.42 -2.40
N CYS A 207 -9.11 -29.33 -1.97
CA CYS A 207 -9.20 -30.01 -0.67
C CYS A 207 -10.62 -30.51 -0.39
N THR A 208 -11.33 -31.05 -1.38
CA THR A 208 -12.72 -31.52 -1.15
C THR A 208 -12.77 -32.84 -0.39
N ASP A 209 -11.66 -33.59 -0.38
CA ASP A 209 -11.46 -34.82 0.36
C ASP A 209 -10.30 -34.69 1.37
N GLU A 210 -10.25 -35.56 2.39
CA GLU A 210 -9.13 -35.62 3.36
C GLU A 210 -7.74 -35.86 2.73
N THR A 211 -7.67 -36.09 1.41
CA THR A 211 -6.45 -36.47 0.69
C THR A 211 -5.39 -35.38 0.72
N LEU A 212 -5.68 -34.11 0.37
CA LEU A 212 -4.62 -33.09 0.34
C LEU A 212 -4.11 -32.77 1.75
N LYS A 213 -5.00 -32.68 2.75
CA LYS A 213 -4.60 -32.50 4.15
C LYS A 213 -3.71 -33.65 4.65
N THR A 214 -4.10 -34.89 4.39
CA THR A 214 -3.32 -36.07 4.76
C THR A 214 -1.95 -36.04 4.08
N ARG A 215 -1.90 -35.75 2.78
CA ARG A 215 -0.65 -35.61 2.02
C ARG A 215 0.24 -34.50 2.59
N LEU A 216 -0.32 -33.35 2.93
CA LEU A 216 0.42 -32.23 3.54
C LEU A 216 1.04 -32.61 4.89
N ASN A 217 0.37 -33.46 5.68
CA ASN A 217 0.89 -33.97 6.95
C ASN A 217 2.02 -34.99 6.75
N GLU A 218 2.05 -35.69 5.62
CA GLU A 218 3.06 -36.72 5.29
C GLU A 218 4.33 -36.15 4.63
N VAL A 219 4.26 -34.95 4.06
CA VAL A 219 5.42 -34.31 3.42
C VAL A 219 6.24 -33.49 4.40
N SER A 220 7.49 -33.23 4.00
CA SER A 220 8.37 -32.31 4.71
C SER A 220 7.83 -30.86 4.64
N PRO A 221 8.29 -29.96 5.54
CA PRO A 221 7.92 -28.55 5.49
C PRO A 221 8.15 -27.89 4.12
N LEU A 222 9.16 -28.35 3.38
CA LEU A 222 9.44 -27.96 2.00
C LEU A 222 8.23 -28.24 1.08
N GLY A 223 7.69 -29.46 1.12
CA GLY A 223 6.53 -29.83 0.31
C GLY A 223 5.28 -29.03 0.66
N ARG A 224 5.08 -28.71 1.94
CA ARG A 224 3.95 -27.88 2.38
C ARG A 224 4.04 -26.46 1.86
N ILE A 225 5.20 -25.80 2.01
CA ILE A 225 5.38 -24.42 1.52
C ILE A 225 5.25 -24.33 0.01
N ALA A 226 5.85 -25.26 -0.73
CA ALA A 226 5.69 -25.32 -2.18
C ALA A 226 4.21 -25.41 -2.56
N THR A 227 3.45 -26.26 -1.87
CA THR A 227 2.01 -26.38 -2.09
C THR A 227 1.28 -25.07 -1.78
N TYR A 228 1.62 -24.41 -0.68
CA TYR A 228 1.01 -23.13 -0.31
C TYR A 228 1.31 -22.03 -1.33
N GLN A 229 2.51 -22.02 -1.92
CA GLN A 229 2.85 -21.06 -2.97
C GLN A 229 2.05 -21.29 -4.26
N VAL A 230 1.88 -22.56 -4.66
CA VAL A 230 1.04 -22.92 -5.80
C VAL A 230 -0.43 -22.54 -5.54
N MET A 231 -0.93 -22.80 -4.33
CA MET A 231 -2.27 -22.38 -3.91
C MET A 231 -2.44 -20.87 -4.01
N GLY A 232 -1.48 -20.07 -3.52
CA GLY A 232 -1.51 -18.60 -3.68
C GLY A 232 -1.56 -18.16 -5.14
N SER A 233 -0.68 -18.72 -5.98
CA SER A 233 -0.66 -18.43 -7.42
C SER A 233 -1.98 -18.81 -8.12
N PHE A 234 -2.67 -19.83 -7.61
CA PHE A 234 -3.95 -20.29 -8.14
C PHE A 234 -5.10 -19.35 -7.80
N VAL A 235 -5.07 -18.75 -6.59
CA VAL A 235 -6.00 -17.67 -6.19
C VAL A 235 -5.89 -16.49 -7.15
N ASP A 236 -4.66 -16.10 -7.53
CA ASP A 236 -4.40 -15.01 -8.49
C ASP A 236 -4.87 -15.36 -9.91
N LEU A 237 -4.69 -16.61 -10.34
CA LEU A 237 -5.19 -17.09 -11.63
C LEU A 237 -6.73 -17.04 -11.68
N TYR A 238 -7.41 -17.46 -10.61
CA TYR A 238 -8.86 -17.38 -10.50
C TYR A 238 -9.36 -15.93 -10.61
N ASP A 239 -8.76 -15.02 -9.83
CA ASP A 239 -9.06 -13.58 -9.85
C ASP A 239 -8.87 -12.97 -11.25
N SER A 240 -7.72 -13.24 -11.87
CA SER A 240 -7.40 -12.75 -13.22
C SER A 240 -8.36 -13.29 -14.28
N SER A 241 -8.74 -14.56 -14.19
CA SER A 241 -9.67 -15.21 -15.14
C SER A 241 -11.07 -14.59 -15.05
N ILE A 242 -11.56 -14.36 -13.82
CA ILE A 242 -12.82 -13.68 -13.56
C ILE A 242 -12.80 -12.25 -14.09
N LYS A 243 -11.74 -11.47 -13.78
CA LYS A 243 -11.57 -10.10 -14.27
C LYS A 243 -11.53 -10.02 -15.79
N SER A 244 -10.84 -10.97 -16.44
CA SER A 244 -10.77 -11.09 -17.89
C SER A 244 -12.16 -11.33 -18.51
N MET A 245 -12.94 -12.27 -17.96
CA MET A 245 -14.32 -12.52 -18.41
C MET A 245 -15.21 -11.28 -18.21
N LYS A 246 -15.14 -10.62 -17.04
CA LYS A 246 -15.91 -9.40 -16.76
C LYS A 246 -15.57 -8.25 -17.72
N ALA A 247 -14.29 -8.09 -18.06
CA ALA A 247 -13.80 -7.03 -18.96
C ALA A 247 -14.17 -7.26 -20.43
N SER A 248 -14.60 -8.47 -20.81
CA SER A 248 -14.98 -8.81 -22.18
C SER A 248 -16.02 -7.85 -22.77
N THR A 249 -15.85 -7.43 -24.02
CA THR A 249 -16.90 -6.72 -24.77
C THR A 249 -17.80 -7.68 -25.56
N SER A 250 -17.41 -8.94 -25.66
CA SER A 250 -18.09 -9.97 -26.47
C SER A 250 -19.26 -10.64 -25.73
N PHE A 251 -19.23 -10.67 -24.40
CA PHE A 251 -20.36 -11.16 -23.61
C PHE A 251 -21.42 -10.08 -23.38
N THR A 252 -22.69 -10.46 -23.52
CA THR A 252 -23.80 -9.61 -23.07
C THR A 252 -23.77 -9.45 -21.55
N SER A 253 -24.29 -8.33 -21.05
CA SER A 253 -24.36 -8.04 -19.61
C SER A 253 -24.99 -9.18 -18.80
N THR A 254 -26.11 -9.73 -19.26
CA THR A 254 -26.78 -10.88 -18.61
C THR A 254 -25.89 -12.12 -18.60
N LYS A 255 -25.23 -12.43 -19.72
CA LYS A 255 -24.34 -13.60 -19.79
C LYS A 255 -23.12 -13.43 -18.87
N LYS A 256 -22.57 -12.22 -18.74
CA LYS A 256 -21.48 -11.96 -17.77
C LYS A 256 -21.90 -12.26 -16.34
N VAL A 257 -23.10 -11.88 -15.92
CA VAL A 257 -23.60 -12.16 -14.56
C VAL A 257 -23.76 -13.66 -14.34
N GLU A 258 -24.28 -14.39 -15.34
CA GLU A 258 -24.39 -15.85 -15.31
C GLU A 258 -23.01 -16.52 -15.16
N LEU A 259 -22.06 -16.16 -16.03
CA LEU A 259 -20.69 -16.70 -16.01
C LEU A 259 -19.96 -16.32 -14.72
N PHE A 260 -20.14 -15.10 -14.22
CA PHE A 260 -19.57 -14.68 -12.95
C PHE A 260 -20.07 -15.57 -11.80
N THR A 261 -21.38 -15.82 -11.74
CA THR A 261 -21.99 -16.72 -10.76
C THR A 261 -21.45 -18.16 -10.88
N GLN A 262 -21.32 -18.63 -12.12
CA GLN A 262 -20.76 -19.95 -12.43
C GLN A 262 -19.32 -20.08 -11.92
N MET A 263 -18.50 -19.03 -12.04
CA MET A 263 -17.12 -19.03 -11.58
C MET A 263 -17.00 -18.85 -10.06
N LEU A 264 -17.90 -18.08 -9.43
CA LEU A 264 -17.86 -17.83 -7.98
C LEU A 264 -18.23 -19.04 -7.13
N THR A 265 -19.09 -19.91 -7.64
CA THR A 265 -19.53 -21.10 -6.90
C THR A 265 -18.38 -22.05 -6.54
N PRO A 266 -17.57 -22.54 -7.50
CA PRO A 266 -16.40 -23.35 -7.17
C PRO A 266 -15.35 -22.53 -6.41
N TYR A 267 -15.21 -21.22 -6.66
CA TYR A 267 -14.28 -20.40 -5.89
C TYR A 267 -14.66 -20.31 -4.40
N PHE A 268 -15.95 -20.27 -4.08
CA PHE A 268 -16.44 -20.40 -2.72
C PHE A 268 -16.17 -21.78 -2.12
N GLU A 269 -16.38 -22.86 -2.88
CA GLU A 269 -16.06 -24.21 -2.38
C GLU A 269 -14.56 -24.38 -2.13
N LEU A 270 -13.69 -23.74 -2.91
CA LEU A 270 -12.25 -23.65 -2.64
C LEU A 270 -11.99 -23.04 -1.26
N LEU A 271 -12.59 -21.88 -0.99
CA LEU A 271 -12.48 -21.18 0.29
C LEU A 271 -12.93 -22.06 1.44
N LYS A 272 -14.10 -22.67 1.30
CA LYS A 272 -14.67 -23.56 2.32
C LYS A 272 -13.76 -24.76 2.58
N GLY A 273 -13.24 -25.41 1.53
CA GLY A 273 -12.30 -26.52 1.67
C GLY A 273 -11.03 -26.11 2.42
N TRP A 274 -10.38 -25.03 2.01
CA TRP A 274 -9.13 -24.57 2.63
C TRP A 274 -9.31 -24.09 4.06
N THR A 275 -10.36 -23.31 4.33
CA THR A 275 -10.63 -22.81 5.69
C THR A 275 -11.03 -23.93 6.65
N THR A 276 -11.89 -24.86 6.25
CA THR A 276 -12.35 -25.92 7.16
C THR A 276 -11.30 -27.00 7.38
N GLN A 277 -10.53 -27.36 6.34
CA GLN A 277 -9.61 -28.49 6.43
C GLN A 277 -8.19 -28.11 6.81
N LEU A 278 -7.70 -26.95 6.35
CA LEU A 278 -6.30 -26.56 6.49
C LEU A 278 -6.10 -25.46 7.52
N SER A 279 -6.71 -24.28 7.33
CA SER A 279 -6.38 -23.08 8.12
C SER A 279 -7.32 -22.84 9.31
N GLY A 280 -8.36 -23.64 9.49
CA GLY A 280 -9.47 -23.33 10.40
C GLY A 280 -9.06 -23.10 11.85
N ASN A 281 -8.06 -23.86 12.31
CA ASN A 281 -7.53 -23.75 13.68
C ASN A 281 -6.48 -22.63 13.83
N LEU A 282 -6.01 -22.06 12.73
CA LEU A 282 -4.98 -21.02 12.70
C LEU A 282 -5.56 -19.61 12.67
N LEU A 283 -6.82 -19.48 12.22
CA LEU A 283 -7.51 -18.21 12.12
C LEU A 283 -8.28 -17.90 13.40
N GLN A 284 -8.28 -16.63 13.80
CA GLN A 284 -9.11 -16.13 14.88
C GLN A 284 -10.47 -15.68 14.33
N TYR A 285 -11.53 -15.93 15.10
CA TYR A 285 -12.89 -15.58 14.73
C TYR A 285 -13.55 -14.75 15.83
N GLN A 286 -14.45 -13.87 15.44
CA GLN A 286 -15.36 -13.23 16.38
C GLN A 286 -16.28 -14.31 16.98
N SER A 287 -16.45 -14.29 18.30
CA SER A 287 -17.12 -15.38 19.04
C SER A 287 -18.56 -15.68 18.61
N ASN A 288 -19.30 -14.69 18.11
CA ASN A 288 -20.67 -14.84 17.59
C ASN A 288 -20.72 -15.27 16.11
N TRP A 289 -19.55 -15.40 15.47
CA TRP A 289 -19.36 -15.77 14.07
C TRP A 289 -18.34 -16.91 13.95
N PRO A 290 -18.65 -18.11 14.48
CA PRO A 290 -17.82 -19.29 14.21
C PRO A 290 -17.78 -19.59 12.71
N LEU A 291 -16.71 -20.24 12.27
CA LEU A 291 -16.43 -20.48 10.84
C LEU A 291 -17.62 -21.05 10.07
N ASP A 292 -18.31 -22.07 10.61
CA ASP A 292 -19.47 -22.68 9.93
C ASP A 292 -20.62 -21.69 9.71
N LYS A 293 -20.90 -20.84 10.71
CA LYS A 293 -21.94 -19.80 10.60
C LYS A 293 -21.52 -18.74 9.58
N TYR A 294 -20.25 -18.34 9.59
CA TYR A 294 -19.68 -17.39 8.64
C TYR A 294 -19.81 -17.89 7.19
N LEU A 295 -19.33 -19.11 6.92
CA LEU A 295 -19.37 -19.71 5.58
C LEU A 295 -20.81 -19.94 5.11
N LYS A 296 -21.71 -20.35 6.00
CA LYS A 296 -23.14 -20.50 5.68
C LYS A 296 -23.77 -19.17 5.28
N GLU A 297 -23.49 -18.09 6.00
CA GLU A 297 -24.00 -16.75 5.66
C GLU A 297 -23.41 -16.27 4.33
N LEU A 298 -22.10 -16.42 4.12
CA LEU A 298 -21.45 -16.04 2.86
C LEU A 298 -22.04 -16.81 1.66
N LYS A 299 -22.30 -18.11 1.81
CA LYS A 299 -22.98 -18.92 0.78
C LYS A 299 -24.40 -18.43 0.52
N SER A 300 -25.15 -18.13 1.58
CA SER A 300 -26.50 -17.55 1.47
C SER A 300 -26.48 -16.25 0.67
N ARG A 301 -25.48 -15.38 0.86
CA ARG A 301 -25.32 -14.13 0.09
C ARG A 301 -24.98 -14.40 -1.38
N LEU A 302 -24.10 -15.36 -1.65
CA LEU A 302 -23.81 -15.79 -3.03
C LEU A 302 -25.08 -16.27 -3.74
N ASP A 303 -25.93 -17.03 -3.05
CA ASP A 303 -27.15 -17.62 -3.62
C ASP A 303 -28.32 -16.62 -3.72
N ALA A 304 -28.39 -15.65 -2.81
CA ALA A 304 -29.49 -14.67 -2.75
C ALA A 304 -29.32 -13.46 -3.67
N THR A 305 -28.10 -13.19 -4.16
CA THR A 305 -27.84 -12.04 -5.04
C THR A 305 -28.52 -12.21 -6.40
N GLY A 306 -29.08 -11.13 -6.95
CA GLY A 306 -29.83 -11.15 -8.22
C GLY A 306 -28.99 -11.48 -9.46
N ASN A 307 -29.63 -11.42 -10.63
CA ASN A 307 -29.00 -11.60 -11.95
C ASN A 307 -28.82 -10.26 -12.70
N GLU A 308 -28.93 -9.14 -12.00
CA GLU A 308 -28.79 -7.81 -12.60
C GLU A 308 -27.33 -7.42 -12.82
N ILE A 309 -27.08 -6.53 -13.78
CA ILE A 309 -25.71 -6.11 -14.16
C ILE A 309 -24.97 -5.37 -13.04
N ASN A 310 -25.69 -4.69 -12.13
CA ASN A 310 -25.10 -4.02 -10.97
C ASN A 310 -24.42 -5.00 -10.00
N GLN A 311 -24.74 -6.30 -10.06
CA GLN A 311 -24.09 -7.33 -9.25
C GLN A 311 -22.61 -7.53 -9.62
N LEU A 312 -22.18 -7.05 -10.79
CA LEU A 312 -20.77 -7.06 -11.21
C LEU A 312 -19.96 -5.88 -10.66
N ASN A 313 -20.63 -4.92 -10.02
CA ASN A 313 -20.01 -3.74 -9.45
C ASN A 313 -19.95 -3.88 -7.93
N PRO A 314 -18.88 -3.40 -7.29
CA PRO A 314 -18.79 -3.43 -5.84
C PRO A 314 -19.84 -2.52 -5.22
N SER A 315 -20.32 -2.88 -4.04
CA SER A 315 -21.21 -2.01 -3.29
C SER A 315 -20.43 -0.81 -2.75
N ARG A 316 -21.05 0.37 -2.80
CA ARG A 316 -20.44 1.63 -2.32
C ARG A 316 -19.91 1.55 -0.88
N TRP A 317 -20.61 0.79 -0.05
CA TRP A 317 -20.38 0.73 1.40
C TRP A 317 -19.72 -0.57 1.86
N PHE A 318 -19.51 -1.54 0.95
CA PHE A 318 -18.86 -2.79 1.33
C PHE A 318 -17.37 -2.53 1.61
N ARG A 319 -16.89 -3.10 2.72
CA ARG A 319 -15.51 -2.99 3.18
C ARG A 319 -15.01 -4.40 3.45
N VAL A 320 -14.24 -4.95 2.51
CA VAL A 320 -13.77 -6.33 2.61
C VAL A 320 -13.02 -6.60 3.91
N TYR A 321 -12.17 -5.68 4.36
CA TYR A 321 -11.39 -5.83 5.59
C TYR A 321 -12.21 -5.92 6.88
N SER A 322 -13.42 -5.37 6.90
CA SER A 322 -14.35 -5.54 8.01
C SER A 322 -14.99 -6.92 8.00
N ALA A 323 -15.06 -7.56 6.82
CA ALA A 323 -15.75 -8.81 6.58
C ALA A 323 -14.82 -10.04 6.53
N ILE A 324 -13.51 -9.87 6.31
CA ILE A 324 -12.56 -11.00 6.18
C ILE A 324 -12.47 -11.83 7.45
N LEU A 325 -12.11 -13.11 7.30
CA LEU A 325 -11.70 -13.97 8.40
C LEU A 325 -10.50 -13.33 9.13
N GLY A 326 -10.47 -13.42 10.46
CA GLY A 326 -9.50 -12.71 11.30
C GLY A 326 -9.92 -11.28 11.68
N SER A 327 -10.95 -10.71 11.05
CA SER A 327 -11.53 -9.43 11.44
C SER A 327 -12.17 -9.51 12.84
N THR A 328 -11.99 -8.46 13.64
CA THR A 328 -12.67 -8.27 14.92
C THR A 328 -14.07 -7.68 14.77
N THR A 329 -14.41 -7.19 13.57
CA THR A 329 -15.74 -6.66 13.27
C THR A 329 -16.72 -7.82 13.11
N ALA A 330 -17.90 -7.69 13.72
CA ALA A 330 -18.95 -8.69 13.56
C ALA A 330 -19.43 -8.73 12.10
N PHE A 331 -19.48 -9.93 11.50
CA PHE A 331 -19.68 -10.09 10.06
C PHE A 331 -21.02 -9.52 9.56
N ASP A 332 -22.07 -9.54 10.39
CA ASP A 332 -23.37 -8.90 10.12
C ASP A 332 -23.31 -7.40 9.87
N ARG A 333 -22.23 -6.72 10.29
CA ARG A 333 -22.04 -5.28 10.06
C ARG A 333 -21.36 -4.97 8.73
N ALA A 334 -20.84 -5.99 8.05
CA ALA A 334 -20.09 -5.86 6.80
C ALA A 334 -20.50 -6.98 5.83
N LEU A 335 -21.80 -7.26 5.73
CA LEU A 335 -22.30 -8.28 4.81
C LEU A 335 -22.08 -7.84 3.36
N PRO A 336 -21.66 -8.75 2.47
CA PRO A 336 -21.58 -8.47 1.04
C PRO A 336 -23.00 -8.36 0.46
N ASP A 337 -23.25 -7.32 -0.34
CA ASP A 337 -24.56 -7.06 -0.95
C ASP A 337 -24.59 -7.44 -2.44
N THR A 338 -23.44 -7.44 -3.11
CA THR A 338 -23.31 -7.80 -4.53
C THR A 338 -22.46 -9.05 -4.73
N LYS A 339 -22.56 -9.67 -5.91
CA LYS A 339 -21.65 -10.77 -6.29
C LYS A 339 -20.19 -10.31 -6.32
N GLU A 340 -19.92 -9.05 -6.66
CA GLU A 340 -18.57 -8.50 -6.61
C GLU A 340 -18.02 -8.39 -5.19
N ASP A 341 -18.85 -8.02 -4.22
CA ASP A 341 -18.47 -8.01 -2.81
C ASP A 341 -18.15 -9.44 -2.33
N VAL A 342 -18.99 -10.42 -2.68
CA VAL A 342 -18.77 -11.83 -2.37
C VAL A 342 -17.47 -12.33 -3.01
N PHE A 343 -17.22 -12.02 -4.28
CA PHE A 343 -15.98 -12.35 -4.98
C PHE A 343 -14.76 -11.81 -4.25
N THR A 344 -14.78 -10.51 -3.95
CA THR A 344 -13.69 -9.81 -3.27
C THR A 344 -13.43 -10.44 -1.90
N LEU A 345 -14.50 -10.78 -1.17
CA LEU A 345 -14.40 -11.42 0.14
C LEU A 345 -13.85 -12.85 0.06
N ILE A 346 -14.29 -13.64 -0.92
CA ILE A 346 -13.76 -14.99 -1.15
C ILE A 346 -12.25 -14.92 -1.42
N HIS A 347 -11.85 -14.05 -2.35
CA HIS A 347 -10.46 -13.85 -2.72
C HIS A 347 -9.60 -13.46 -1.50
N GLN A 348 -10.02 -12.44 -0.75
CA GLN A 348 -9.27 -12.00 0.43
C GLN A 348 -9.20 -13.08 1.52
N ASN A 349 -10.28 -13.83 1.76
CA ASN A 349 -10.25 -14.91 2.74
C ASN A 349 -9.34 -16.07 2.32
N LEU A 350 -9.26 -16.38 1.02
CA LEU A 350 -8.31 -17.38 0.51
C LEU A 350 -6.87 -16.93 0.77
N LEU A 351 -6.55 -15.67 0.49
CA LEU A 351 -5.23 -15.11 0.81
C LEU A 351 -4.95 -15.17 2.32
N THR A 352 -5.90 -14.76 3.17
CA THR A 352 -5.76 -14.85 4.62
C THR A 352 -5.51 -16.29 5.09
N SER A 353 -6.24 -17.27 4.55
CA SER A 353 -6.00 -18.69 4.82
C SER A 353 -4.60 -19.13 4.42
N MET A 354 -4.13 -18.73 3.24
CA MET A 354 -2.79 -19.08 2.77
C MET A 354 -1.71 -18.52 3.66
N ASN A 355 -1.90 -17.28 4.08
CA ASN A 355 -0.95 -16.61 4.93
C ASN A 355 -0.91 -17.18 6.36
N ALA A 356 -2.05 -17.60 6.91
CA ALA A 356 -2.08 -18.32 8.18
C ALA A 356 -1.33 -19.66 8.09
N LEU A 357 -1.50 -20.40 6.99
CA LEU A 357 -0.77 -21.65 6.74
C LEU A 357 0.73 -21.41 6.63
N LEU A 358 1.17 -20.45 5.81
CA LEU A 358 2.57 -20.07 5.69
C LEU A 358 3.14 -19.61 7.03
N GLY A 359 2.42 -18.75 7.75
CA GLY A 359 2.77 -18.27 9.09
C GLY A 359 3.01 -19.42 10.07
N SER A 360 2.15 -20.45 10.05
CA SER A 360 2.32 -21.62 10.92
C SER A 360 3.60 -22.42 10.63
N GLU A 361 4.02 -22.53 9.36
CA GLU A 361 5.29 -23.15 9.00
C GLU A 361 6.50 -22.25 9.34
N MET A 362 6.26 -20.94 9.40
CA MET A 362 7.26 -19.89 9.58
C MET A 362 7.49 -19.48 11.04
N ASN A 363 6.59 -19.79 11.96
CA ASN A 363 6.75 -19.43 13.36
C ASN A 363 8.03 -20.07 13.97
N GLY A 364 8.89 -19.25 14.58
CA GLY A 364 9.93 -19.67 15.54
C GLY A 364 11.33 -20.10 15.05
N LYS A 365 11.67 -20.04 13.75
CA LYS A 365 13.00 -20.47 13.25
C LYS A 365 13.61 -19.60 12.12
N THR A 366 12.93 -18.56 11.62
CA THR A 366 13.42 -17.79 10.47
C THR A 366 14.32 -16.69 10.98
N LYS A 367 15.60 -16.73 10.64
CA LYS A 367 16.49 -15.60 10.85
C LYS A 367 16.20 -14.55 9.78
N LEU A 368 15.37 -13.58 10.14
CA LEU A 368 15.17 -12.39 9.32
C LEU A 368 16.37 -11.44 9.51
N PRO A 369 16.65 -10.54 8.55
CA PRO A 369 17.57 -9.43 8.79
C PRO A 369 17.23 -8.71 10.09
N SER A 370 18.25 -8.31 10.86
CA SER A 370 18.10 -7.80 12.23
C SER A 370 17.10 -6.64 12.33
N ILE A 371 17.10 -5.75 11.34
CA ILE A 371 16.19 -4.61 11.25
C ILE A 371 14.72 -5.04 11.08
N ILE A 372 14.46 -6.09 10.29
CA ILE A 372 13.12 -6.65 10.12
C ILE A 372 12.70 -7.38 11.39
N GLU A 373 13.61 -8.17 11.99
CA GLU A 373 13.31 -8.90 13.21
C GLU A 373 12.94 -7.93 14.36
N GLN A 374 13.67 -6.83 14.49
CA GLN A 374 13.34 -5.75 15.42
C GLN A 374 11.98 -5.13 15.10
N ALA A 375 11.72 -4.81 13.84
CA ALA A 375 10.44 -4.24 13.41
C ALA A 375 9.26 -5.18 13.66
N SER A 376 9.39 -6.49 13.39
CA SER A 376 8.35 -7.48 13.70
C SER A 376 8.12 -7.60 15.21
N LYS A 377 9.20 -7.68 16.01
CA LYS A 377 9.09 -7.70 17.47
C LYS A 377 8.42 -6.45 18.02
N ILE A 378 8.75 -5.28 17.47
CA ILE A 378 8.10 -4.01 17.85
C ILE A 378 6.63 -4.02 17.43
N ALA A 379 6.28 -4.50 16.24
CA ALA A 379 4.89 -4.64 15.82
C ALA A 379 4.09 -5.53 16.79
N GLU A 380 4.64 -6.69 17.15
CA GLU A 380 4.04 -7.67 18.06
C GLU A 380 3.94 -7.14 19.51
N THR A 381 4.96 -6.44 20.00
CA THR A 381 4.94 -5.85 21.35
C THR A 381 4.05 -4.61 21.43
N THR A 382 4.00 -3.80 20.37
CA THR A 382 3.12 -2.63 20.27
C THR A 382 1.65 -3.05 20.31
N SER A 383 1.31 -4.23 19.77
CA SER A 383 -0.03 -4.78 19.91
C SER A 383 -0.42 -5.18 21.33
N ASN A 384 0.54 -5.52 22.19
CA ASN A 384 0.30 -5.88 23.60
C ASN A 384 0.21 -4.65 24.52
N LEU A 385 0.57 -3.45 24.02
CA LEU A 385 0.43 -2.22 24.79
C LEU A 385 -0.99 -1.69 24.64
N SER A 386 -1.87 -2.15 25.53
CA SER A 386 -3.31 -1.85 25.64
C SER A 386 -3.70 -0.43 25.20
N VAL A 387 -4.07 -0.24 23.94
CA VAL A 387 -4.94 0.88 23.55
C VAL A 387 -6.27 0.79 24.32
N GLY A 388 -6.67 -0.43 24.67
CA GLY A 388 -7.94 -0.72 25.34
C GLY A 388 -8.03 -0.27 26.79
N LYS A 389 -6.94 -0.04 27.54
CA LYS A 389 -7.08 0.22 28.99
C LYS A 389 -7.91 1.47 29.31
N TYR A 390 -7.90 2.47 28.43
CA TYR A 390 -8.69 3.70 28.60
C TYR A 390 -10.14 3.62 28.08
N PHE A 391 -10.52 2.55 27.38
CA PHE A 391 -11.87 2.37 26.81
C PHE A 391 -12.61 1.13 27.36
N ILE A 392 -11.89 0.18 27.97
CA ILE A 392 -12.45 -1.07 28.50
C ILE A 392 -13.33 -0.85 29.74
N GLU A 393 -13.12 0.23 30.50
CA GLU A 393 -13.91 0.47 31.72
C GLU A 393 -15.34 0.99 31.45
N ALA A 394 -15.62 1.56 30.28
CA ALA A 394 -16.92 2.19 30.02
C ALA A 394 -18.01 1.21 29.56
N ASP A 395 -17.66 0.13 28.84
CA ASP A 395 -18.66 -0.68 28.13
C ASP A 395 -18.82 -2.11 28.67
N GLY A 396 -18.04 -2.55 29.66
CA GLY A 396 -18.19 -3.86 30.33
C GLY A 396 -17.99 -5.10 29.43
N VAL A 397 -17.77 -4.92 28.13
CA VAL A 397 -17.44 -5.98 27.19
C VAL A 397 -15.92 -6.04 27.12
N GLY A 398 -15.33 -7.06 27.75
CA GLY A 398 -13.90 -7.37 27.64
C GLY A 398 -13.53 -7.54 26.17
N GLN A 399 -13.06 -6.46 25.54
CA GLN A 399 -12.62 -6.51 24.16
C GLN A 399 -11.21 -7.08 24.13
N SER A 400 -11.08 -8.17 23.37
CA SER A 400 -9.81 -8.70 22.91
C SER A 400 -8.96 -7.53 22.40
N GLU A 401 -7.76 -7.37 22.95
CA GLU A 401 -6.76 -6.46 22.42
C GLU A 401 -6.64 -6.75 20.90
N SER A 402 -6.86 -5.73 20.07
CA SER A 402 -6.76 -5.86 18.62
C SER A 402 -5.29 -6.06 18.28
N LEU A 403 -4.86 -7.32 18.20
CA LEU A 403 -3.48 -7.64 17.90
C LEU A 403 -3.19 -7.30 16.44
N ILE A 404 -2.02 -6.69 16.21
CA ILE A 404 -1.45 -6.60 14.87
C ILE A 404 -1.19 -8.04 14.43
N GLN A 405 -1.78 -8.43 13.32
CA GLN A 405 -1.67 -9.78 12.78
C GLN A 405 -0.68 -9.75 11.62
N LEU A 406 0.35 -10.59 11.69
CA LEU A 406 1.18 -10.91 10.53
C LEU A 406 0.34 -11.76 9.59
N VAL A 407 -0.07 -11.15 8.48
CA VAL A 407 -0.95 -11.75 7.48
C VAL A 407 -0.21 -12.17 6.24
N GLY A 408 1.12 -12.33 6.24
CA GLY A 408 1.80 -12.95 5.10
C GLY A 408 3.25 -12.53 4.91
N TYR A 409 3.93 -13.27 4.04
CA TYR A 409 5.30 -13.02 3.64
C TYR A 409 5.41 -13.13 2.12
N SER A 410 6.21 -12.25 1.52
CA SER A 410 6.59 -12.31 0.13
C SER A 410 8.10 -12.13 0.01
N PHE A 411 8.73 -12.92 -0.85
CA PHE A 411 10.18 -12.93 -1.03
C PHE A 411 10.55 -12.68 -2.50
N PRO A 412 10.25 -11.50 -3.08
CA PRO A 412 10.77 -11.14 -4.39
C PRO A 412 12.30 -11.25 -4.41
N LEU A 413 12.89 -11.41 -5.61
CA LEU A 413 14.33 -11.61 -5.78
C LEU A 413 15.17 -10.63 -4.93
N ASN A 414 14.80 -9.34 -4.97
CA ASN A 414 15.53 -8.25 -4.32
C ASN A 414 14.88 -7.74 -3.02
N GLN A 415 13.79 -8.33 -2.55
CA GLN A 415 13.05 -7.79 -1.41
C GLN A 415 12.56 -8.88 -0.45
N ILE A 416 12.27 -8.47 0.78
CA ILE A 416 11.52 -9.25 1.75
C ILE A 416 10.36 -8.38 2.20
N ILE A 417 9.14 -8.89 2.09
CA ILE A 417 7.93 -8.14 2.42
C ILE A 417 7.14 -8.92 3.46
N LEU A 418 6.87 -8.29 4.60
CA LEU A 418 6.05 -8.85 5.67
C LEU A 418 4.77 -8.05 5.71
N HIS A 419 3.64 -8.69 5.41
CA HIS A 419 2.34 -8.06 5.35
C HIS A 419 1.64 -8.18 6.69
N TYR A 420 1.15 -7.07 7.22
CA TYR A 420 0.40 -7.03 8.46
C TYR A 420 -0.98 -6.44 8.25
N ASN A 421 -1.94 -6.96 9.01
CA ASN A 421 -3.26 -6.39 9.17
C ASN A 421 -3.40 -5.88 10.60
N TYR A 422 -3.87 -4.65 10.73
CA TYR A 422 -4.23 -4.04 12.00
C TYR A 422 -5.76 -3.85 12.00
N PRO A 423 -6.51 -4.80 12.58
CA PRO A 423 -7.97 -4.72 12.60
C PRO A 423 -8.42 -3.56 13.49
N LEU A 424 -9.16 -2.62 12.91
CA LEU A 424 -9.80 -1.50 13.62
C LEU A 424 -11.32 -1.75 13.63
N ARG A 425 -12.07 -1.14 14.57
CA ARG A 425 -13.53 -1.36 14.71
C ARG A 425 -14.32 -0.94 13.47
N ASN A 426 -14.11 0.30 13.01
CA ASN A 426 -14.86 0.92 11.90
C ASN A 426 -14.01 1.17 10.64
N HIS A 427 -12.73 0.80 10.72
CA HIS A 427 -11.72 1.01 9.68
C HIS A 427 -10.87 -0.26 9.55
N SER A 428 -9.97 -0.27 8.58
CA SER A 428 -8.89 -1.26 8.56
C SER A 428 -7.59 -0.55 8.27
N ALA A 429 -6.54 -0.90 9.00
CA ALA A 429 -5.20 -0.50 8.63
C ALA A 429 -4.45 -1.75 8.18
N THR A 430 -3.79 -1.68 7.03
CA THR A 430 -2.82 -2.67 6.60
C THR A 430 -1.47 -2.00 6.49
N PHE A 431 -0.41 -2.74 6.75
CA PHE A 431 0.93 -2.24 6.48
C PHE A 431 1.87 -3.34 6.05
N ALA A 432 2.95 -2.98 5.37
CA ALA A 432 3.98 -3.91 4.95
C ALA A 432 5.35 -3.41 5.41
N LEU A 433 6.13 -4.29 6.04
CA LEU A 433 7.55 -4.06 6.24
C LEU A 433 8.29 -4.58 5.00
N ILE A 434 8.96 -3.68 4.29
CA ILE A 434 9.68 -3.99 3.06
C ILE A 434 11.17 -3.82 3.32
N PHE A 435 11.94 -4.86 3.11
CA PHE A 435 13.40 -4.81 3.16
C PHE A 435 13.96 -5.01 1.77
N ASP A 436 14.72 -4.03 1.29
CA ASP A 436 15.42 -4.08 0.02
C ASP A 436 16.81 -4.70 0.24
N LYS A 437 17.06 -5.86 -0.37
CA LYS A 437 18.32 -6.59 -0.20
C LYS A 437 19.51 -5.84 -0.80
N PRO A 438 19.43 -5.26 -2.03
CA PRO A 438 20.55 -4.51 -2.59
C PRO A 438 20.99 -3.31 -1.75
N THR A 439 20.05 -2.51 -1.24
CA THR A 439 20.37 -1.32 -0.46
C THR A 439 20.48 -1.59 1.05
N GLN A 440 20.05 -2.77 1.50
CA GLN A 440 19.92 -3.15 2.91
C GLN A 440 19.04 -2.16 3.71
N THR A 441 18.08 -1.50 3.05
CA THR A 441 17.17 -0.54 3.71
C THR A 441 15.81 -1.16 3.99
N CYS A 442 15.21 -0.77 5.12
CA CYS A 442 13.86 -1.17 5.48
C CYS A 442 12.89 0.01 5.33
N SER A 443 11.65 -0.26 4.94
CA SER A 443 10.54 0.70 4.91
C SER A 443 9.25 0.11 5.47
N LEU A 444 8.37 0.99 5.94
CA LEU A 444 7.02 0.67 6.40
C LEU A 444 6.02 1.34 5.48
N ASP A 445 5.33 0.56 4.66
CA ASP A 445 4.23 1.02 3.81
C ASP A 445 2.92 0.85 4.56
N VAL A 446 2.21 1.95 4.83
CA VAL A 446 0.97 1.94 5.60
C VAL A 446 -0.21 2.36 4.74
N LYS A 447 -1.35 1.70 4.92
CA LYS A 447 -2.64 2.06 4.33
C LYS A 447 -3.72 2.02 5.38
N PHE A 448 -4.38 3.16 5.60
CA PHE A 448 -5.64 3.24 6.35
C PHE A 448 -6.80 3.29 5.37
N LEU A 449 -7.81 2.47 5.61
CA LEU A 449 -8.96 2.31 4.72
C LEU A 449 -10.26 2.57 5.48
N GLY A 450 -11.20 3.25 4.83
CA GLY A 450 -12.53 3.55 5.33
C GLY A 450 -12.92 5.02 5.17
N GLU A 451 -14.14 5.37 5.59
CA GLU A 451 -14.67 6.74 5.45
C GLU A 451 -14.19 7.63 6.58
N ALA A 452 -12.99 8.17 6.43
CA ALA A 452 -12.39 9.00 7.46
C ALA A 452 -12.71 10.49 7.30
N ARG A 453 -13.42 10.90 6.24
CA ARG A 453 -13.77 12.30 5.93
C ARG A 453 -12.53 13.22 6.07
N THR A 454 -12.56 14.20 6.97
CA THR A 454 -11.45 15.12 7.22
C THR A 454 -10.29 14.50 7.99
N ARG A 455 -10.49 13.35 8.66
CA ARG A 455 -9.48 12.71 9.52
C ARG A 455 -8.24 12.29 8.73
N PHE A 456 -8.39 11.77 7.51
CA PHE A 456 -7.23 11.44 6.67
C PHE A 456 -6.43 12.67 6.25
N SER A 457 -7.10 13.79 5.95
CA SER A 457 -6.41 15.06 5.73
C SER A 457 -5.64 15.51 6.96
N ASP A 458 -6.25 15.40 8.15
CA ASP A 458 -5.59 15.76 9.41
C ASP A 458 -4.39 14.85 9.71
N MET A 459 -4.53 13.54 9.49
CA MET A 459 -3.45 12.55 9.64
C MET A 459 -2.30 12.81 8.65
N SER A 460 -2.61 13.12 7.39
CA SER A 460 -1.60 13.48 6.39
C SER A 460 -0.85 14.75 6.79
N CYS A 461 -1.55 15.78 7.27
CA CYS A 461 -0.91 17.00 7.76
C CYS A 461 0.00 16.69 8.96
N ALA A 462 -0.45 15.85 9.90
CA ALA A 462 0.37 15.42 11.04
C ALA A 462 1.61 14.65 10.58
N LEU A 463 1.47 13.71 9.64
CA LEU A 463 2.59 12.94 9.07
C LEU A 463 3.63 13.85 8.39
N GLN A 464 3.18 14.80 7.57
CA GLN A 464 4.08 15.76 6.92
C GLN A 464 4.81 16.64 7.93
N PHE A 465 4.09 17.10 8.96
CA PHE A 465 4.68 17.87 10.05
C PHE A 465 5.74 17.06 10.80
N LEU A 466 5.40 15.85 11.24
CA LEU A 466 6.32 14.94 11.93
C LEU A 466 7.56 14.63 11.08
N SER A 467 7.39 14.53 9.77
CA SER A 467 8.52 14.37 8.86
C SER A 467 9.38 15.63 8.73
N SER A 468 8.78 16.83 8.78
CA SER A 468 9.52 18.10 8.70
C SER A 468 10.41 18.35 9.93
N ILE A 469 10.04 17.80 11.09
CA ILE A 469 10.83 17.84 12.32
C ILE A 469 11.73 16.59 12.49
N GLN A 470 11.83 15.74 11.46
CA GLN A 470 12.64 14.52 11.45
C GLN A 470 12.26 13.47 12.51
N HIS A 471 11.04 13.53 13.07
CA HIS A 471 10.53 12.51 13.99
C HIS A 471 10.22 11.19 13.28
N ILE A 472 9.77 11.29 12.03
CA ILE A 472 9.63 10.18 11.08
C ILE A 472 10.27 10.56 9.74
N LYS A 473 10.58 9.58 8.90
CA LYS A 473 11.19 9.81 7.57
C LYS A 473 10.23 9.35 6.47
N LEU A 474 9.39 10.25 5.96
CA LEU A 474 8.53 9.93 4.82
C LEU A 474 9.37 9.70 3.55
N LEU A 475 9.10 8.60 2.84
CA LEU A 475 9.67 8.35 1.51
C LEU A 475 8.96 9.19 0.43
N GLU A 476 7.67 9.45 0.64
CA GLU A 476 6.82 10.21 -0.27
C GLU A 476 5.74 10.99 0.49
N VAL A 477 5.12 11.97 -0.19
CA VAL A 477 3.98 12.71 0.35
C VAL A 477 2.81 11.74 0.55
N PRO A 478 2.12 11.74 1.72
CA PRO A 478 0.97 10.88 1.94
C PRO A 478 -0.10 11.10 0.87
N GLN A 479 -0.57 10.00 0.30
CA GLN A 479 -1.63 10.01 -0.71
C GLN A 479 -2.97 9.86 0.00
N ILE A 480 -3.92 10.71 -0.36
CA ILE A 480 -5.27 10.72 0.23
C ILE A 480 -6.30 10.65 -0.87
N ASN A 481 -7.27 9.76 -0.70
CA ASN A 481 -8.54 9.83 -1.41
C ASN A 481 -9.69 9.74 -0.39
N ASN A 482 -10.94 9.74 -0.87
CA ASN A 482 -12.12 9.71 0.01
C ASN A 482 -12.21 8.47 0.91
N MET A 483 -11.43 7.43 0.61
CA MET A 483 -11.54 6.09 1.19
C MET A 483 -10.23 5.55 1.74
N GLU A 484 -9.11 6.20 1.47
CA GLU A 484 -7.77 5.70 1.78
C GLU A 484 -6.81 6.84 2.10
N LEU A 485 -5.96 6.57 3.09
CA LEU A 485 -4.72 7.29 3.35
C LEU A 485 -3.58 6.29 3.23
N SER A 486 -2.62 6.54 2.34
CA SER A 486 -1.42 5.71 2.19
C SER A 486 -0.15 6.54 2.33
N TYR A 487 0.87 5.97 2.97
CA TYR A 487 2.18 6.60 3.13
C TYR A 487 3.27 5.56 3.38
N SER A 488 4.51 5.90 3.06
CA SER A 488 5.67 5.04 3.28
C SER A 488 6.72 5.72 4.14
N LEU A 489 7.23 5.01 5.15
CA LEU A 489 8.27 5.48 6.06
C LEU A 489 9.57 4.73 5.83
N LYS A 490 10.70 5.44 5.82
CA LYS A 490 12.03 4.84 5.83
C LYS A 490 12.41 4.48 7.27
N LEU A 491 12.90 3.25 7.47
CA LEU A 491 13.37 2.74 8.76
C LEU A 491 14.88 2.49 8.65
N VAL A 492 15.69 3.31 9.30
CA VAL A 492 17.15 3.19 9.27
C VAL A 492 17.68 2.44 10.49
N ASP A 493 17.04 2.61 11.65
CA ASP A 493 17.49 2.09 12.93
C ASP A 493 16.30 1.75 13.85
N SER A 494 16.60 1.30 15.07
CA SER A 494 15.60 0.92 16.06
C SER A 494 14.72 2.09 16.53
N GLU A 495 15.24 3.32 16.50
CA GLU A 495 14.51 4.52 16.91
C GLU A 495 13.48 4.90 15.85
N ASP A 496 13.87 4.89 14.57
CA ASP A 496 12.95 5.08 13.45
C ASP A 496 11.80 4.05 13.48
N ILE A 497 12.11 2.78 13.77
CA ILE A 497 11.11 1.71 13.89
C ILE A 497 10.15 2.03 15.04
N LEU A 498 10.67 2.35 16.23
CA LEU A 498 9.85 2.65 17.39
C LEU A 498 8.93 3.86 17.14
N ASN A 499 9.46 4.92 16.55
CA ASN A 499 8.70 6.12 16.19
C ASN A 499 7.61 5.79 15.18
N ALA A 500 7.94 5.05 14.11
CA ALA A 500 6.99 4.65 13.08
C ALA A 500 5.79 3.85 13.66
N PHE A 501 6.06 2.83 14.48
CA PHE A 501 5.01 2.02 15.10
C PHE A 501 4.22 2.77 16.19
N THR A 502 4.87 3.69 16.91
CA THR A 502 4.19 4.57 17.88
C THR A 502 3.21 5.50 17.16
N GLU A 503 3.61 6.10 16.04
CA GLU A 503 2.73 6.95 15.25
C GLU A 503 1.62 6.16 14.56
N LEU A 504 1.91 4.97 14.04
CA LEU A 504 0.90 4.05 13.50
C LEU A 504 -0.18 3.73 14.54
N LYS A 505 0.22 3.46 15.79
CA LYS A 505 -0.69 3.22 16.90
C LYS A 505 -1.55 4.45 17.22
N LYS A 506 -0.93 5.63 17.35
CA LYS A 506 -1.66 6.89 17.59
C LYS A 506 -2.70 7.16 16.51
N GLN A 507 -2.31 6.94 15.26
CA GLN A 507 -3.18 7.04 14.10
C GLN A 507 -4.34 6.03 14.13
N ALA A 508 -4.07 4.78 14.49
CA ALA A 508 -5.12 3.78 14.71
C ALA A 508 -6.11 4.23 15.78
N VAL A 509 -5.65 4.73 16.93
CA VAL A 509 -6.53 5.31 17.97
C VAL A 509 -7.37 6.46 17.41
N PHE A 510 -6.74 7.37 16.68
CA PHE A 510 -7.41 8.52 16.09
C PHE A 510 -8.54 8.13 15.13
N THR A 511 -8.39 7.02 14.40
CA THR A 511 -9.47 6.50 13.55
C THR A 511 -10.61 5.85 14.34
N LEU A 512 -10.34 5.27 15.51
CA LEU A 512 -11.34 4.53 16.31
C LEU A 512 -12.28 5.44 17.11
N VAL A 513 -11.76 6.56 17.61
CA VAL A 513 -12.56 7.43 18.46
C VAL A 513 -13.40 8.32 17.55
N GLU A 514 -14.71 8.10 17.52
CA GLU A 514 -15.66 9.20 17.29
C GLU A 514 -15.48 10.14 18.47
N VAL A 515 -14.46 10.97 18.36
CA VAL A 515 -14.26 12.01 19.32
C VAL A 515 -15.40 12.99 19.08
N GLU A 516 -16.45 12.94 19.91
CA GLU A 516 -17.11 14.17 20.29
C GLU A 516 -15.96 15.08 20.76
N THR A 517 -15.60 16.06 19.93
CA THR A 517 -14.42 16.94 20.08
C THR A 517 -14.22 17.42 21.51
N ASP A 518 -15.34 17.57 22.21
CA ASP A 518 -15.43 18.12 23.55
C ASP A 518 -14.99 17.11 24.62
N ALA A 519 -15.38 15.83 24.53
CA ALA A 519 -15.06 14.81 25.55
C ALA A 519 -13.58 14.39 25.55
N PHE A 520 -12.94 14.36 24.38
CA PHE A 520 -11.50 14.12 24.31
C PHE A 520 -10.71 15.36 24.70
N TYR A 521 -11.21 16.55 24.39
CA TYR A 521 -10.61 17.80 24.82
C TYR A 521 -10.57 17.90 26.36
N ASP A 522 -11.67 17.54 27.02
CA ASP A 522 -11.73 17.48 28.48
C ASP A 522 -10.74 16.46 29.05
N LYS A 523 -10.64 15.27 28.45
CA LYS A 523 -9.65 14.25 28.86
C LYS A 523 -8.21 14.66 28.59
N PHE A 524 -7.93 15.34 27.47
CA PHE A 524 -6.61 15.87 27.14
C PHE A 524 -6.21 16.98 28.11
N LEU A 525 -7.11 17.93 28.39
CA LEU A 525 -6.91 18.97 29.40
C LEU A 525 -6.67 18.37 30.78
N MET A 526 -7.44 17.36 31.17
CA MET A 526 -7.23 16.64 32.43
C MET A 526 -5.83 16.01 32.48
N TRP A 527 -5.42 15.31 31.41
CA TRP A 527 -4.10 14.69 31.32
C TRP A 527 -2.95 15.71 31.36
N VAL A 528 -3.08 16.83 30.64
CA VAL A 528 -2.10 17.94 30.70
C VAL A 528 -2.05 18.54 32.10
N THR A 529 -3.21 18.74 32.74
CA THR A 529 -3.30 19.29 34.11
C THR A 529 -2.69 18.34 35.14
N GLU A 530 -2.90 17.03 34.98
CA GLU A 530 -2.36 15.99 35.86
C GLU A 530 -0.83 15.87 35.70
N LYS A 531 -0.33 15.92 34.47
CA LYS A 531 1.10 15.72 34.17
C LYS A 531 1.96 16.96 34.39
N TYR A 532 1.40 18.17 34.25
CA TYR A 532 2.14 19.43 34.32
C TYR A 532 1.65 20.41 35.42
N GLY A 533 0.68 19.99 36.23
CA GLY A 533 0.08 20.79 37.31
C GLY A 533 -0.79 21.95 36.80
N ASN A 534 -1.36 22.72 37.74
CA ASN A 534 -2.16 23.92 37.45
C ASN A 534 -1.30 25.11 36.98
N ASN A 535 -0.36 24.91 36.05
CA ASN A 535 0.37 26.01 35.44
C ASN A 535 -0.58 26.76 34.51
N SER A 536 -1.28 27.76 35.08
CA SER A 536 -2.40 28.47 34.46
C SER A 536 -2.03 29.03 33.10
N THR A 537 -0.77 29.44 32.90
CA THR A 537 -0.28 29.99 31.63
C THR A 537 -0.25 28.95 30.51
N ILE A 538 0.13 27.70 30.80
CA ILE A 538 0.13 26.62 29.79
C ILE A 538 -1.30 26.21 29.46
N ILE A 539 -2.15 26.07 30.49
CA ILE A 539 -3.56 25.69 30.33
C ILE A 539 -4.36 26.80 29.62
N GLU A 540 -4.12 28.07 29.95
CA GLU A 540 -4.75 29.23 29.29
C GLU A 540 -4.28 29.37 27.85
N ASN A 541 -2.99 29.22 27.57
CA ASN A 541 -2.48 29.30 26.20
C ASN A 541 -2.99 28.16 25.32
N LEU A 542 -3.04 26.93 25.85
CA LEU A 542 -3.64 25.78 25.17
C LEU A 542 -5.16 25.95 24.98
N GLY A 543 -5.84 26.52 25.97
CA GLY A 543 -7.27 26.84 25.91
C GLY A 543 -7.62 28.01 24.98
N LEU A 544 -6.71 28.96 24.78
CA LEU A 544 -6.86 30.05 23.80
C LEU A 544 -6.60 29.52 22.39
N LEU A 545 -5.59 28.66 22.23
CA LEU A 545 -5.24 28.01 20.98
C LEU A 545 -6.36 27.09 20.47
N SER A 546 -7.01 26.32 21.34
CA SER A 546 -8.16 25.48 20.97
C SER A 546 -9.37 26.30 20.52
N LYS A 547 -9.67 27.42 21.21
CA LYS A 547 -10.75 28.35 20.85
C LYS A 547 -10.52 29.06 19.51
N ILE A 548 -9.26 29.32 19.16
CA ILE A 548 -8.87 29.90 17.86
C ILE A 548 -8.95 28.84 16.74
N THR A 549 -8.80 27.55 17.08
CA THR A 549 -8.69 26.43 16.13
C THR A 549 -9.90 25.51 16.13
N HIS A 550 -11.11 26.07 16.00
CA HIS A 550 -12.27 25.29 15.50
C HIS A 550 -11.99 24.62 14.12
N ILE A 551 -10.85 24.92 13.50
CA ILE A 551 -10.29 24.25 12.34
C ILE A 551 -9.02 23.49 12.80
N ARG A 552 -9.14 22.15 12.89
CA ARG A 552 -8.06 21.14 12.94
C ARG A 552 -7.25 21.04 14.24
N HIS A 553 -7.87 20.41 15.25
CA HIS A 553 -7.33 20.18 16.59
C HIS A 553 -6.17 19.16 16.70
N ASN A 554 -6.06 18.16 15.81
CA ASN A 554 -5.20 16.98 16.12
C ASN A 554 -3.72 17.12 15.73
N VAL A 555 -3.40 17.92 14.73
CA VAL A 555 -2.00 18.29 14.40
C VAL A 555 -1.38 19.04 15.58
N TYR A 556 -2.20 19.80 16.31
CA TYR A 556 -1.77 20.64 17.44
C TYR A 556 -1.46 19.84 18.72
N LEU A 557 -2.05 18.66 18.91
CA LEU A 557 -1.86 17.87 20.12
C LEU A 557 -0.61 16.99 20.05
N HIS A 558 -0.30 16.42 18.88
CA HIS A 558 1.01 15.79 18.63
C HIS A 558 2.15 16.79 18.79
N PHE A 559 1.90 18.03 18.36
CA PHE A 559 2.82 19.14 18.51
C PHE A 559 3.11 19.47 19.97
N VAL A 560 2.07 19.63 20.80
CA VAL A 560 2.22 19.94 22.24
C VAL A 560 2.89 18.80 23.01
N ASP A 561 2.54 17.54 22.72
CA ASP A 561 3.12 16.38 23.43
C ASP A 561 4.61 16.16 23.08
N TYR A 562 5.02 16.39 21.83
CA TYR A 562 6.42 16.36 21.40
C TYR A 562 7.25 17.48 22.05
N ILE A 563 6.71 18.71 22.10
CA ILE A 563 7.35 19.87 22.73
C ILE A 563 7.57 19.65 24.23
N LEU A 564 6.59 19.08 24.91
CA LEU A 564 6.63 18.83 26.35
C LEU A 564 7.57 17.67 26.74
N GLN A 565 8.00 16.85 25.78
CA GLN A 565 8.95 15.76 26.00
C GLN A 565 10.41 16.15 25.70
N GLU A 566 10.67 17.02 24.71
CA GLU A 566 12.04 17.34 24.26
C GLU A 566 12.67 18.61 24.88
N ASN A 567 11.95 19.48 25.58
CA ASN A 567 12.49 20.63 26.36
C ASN A 567 13.52 21.58 25.65
N LYS A 568 13.59 21.60 24.31
CA LYS A 568 14.70 22.27 23.59
C LYS A 568 14.32 23.48 22.73
N ILE A 569 13.04 23.85 22.61
CA ILE A 569 12.63 24.95 21.73
C ILE A 569 11.91 26.04 22.54
N ASN A 570 12.36 27.29 22.37
CA ASN A 570 11.65 28.46 22.88
C ASN A 570 10.25 28.52 22.23
N THR A 571 9.22 28.51 23.06
CA THR A 571 7.79 28.47 22.69
C THR A 571 7.38 29.53 21.67
N TRP A 572 8.09 30.67 21.61
CA TRP A 572 7.81 31.76 20.67
C TRP A 572 8.45 31.61 19.29
N ASP A 573 9.70 31.13 19.19
CA ASP A 573 10.35 30.85 17.89
C ASP A 573 9.56 29.77 17.12
N LEU A 574 8.99 28.86 17.89
CA LEU A 574 8.12 27.79 17.43
C LEU A 574 6.73 28.28 17.00
N PHE A 575 6.13 29.21 17.75
CA PHE A 575 4.87 29.85 17.39
C PHE A 575 4.99 30.54 16.03
N ILE A 576 6.07 31.30 15.81
CA ILE A 576 6.29 31.99 14.54
C ILE A 576 6.46 31.00 13.40
N ARG A 577 7.26 29.93 13.55
CA ARG A 577 7.46 28.93 12.50
C ARG A 577 6.17 28.20 12.13
N VAL A 578 5.33 27.83 13.10
CA VAL A 578 4.04 27.16 12.81
C VAL A 578 3.02 28.12 12.21
N PHE A 579 2.95 29.36 12.71
CA PHE A 579 1.99 30.35 12.22
C PHE A 579 2.35 30.86 10.81
N TYR A 580 3.65 30.96 10.48
CA TYR A 580 4.12 31.41 9.17
C TYR A 580 4.14 30.31 8.10
N PHE A 581 4.52 29.07 8.43
CA PHE A 581 4.70 28.02 7.41
C PHE A 581 3.45 27.18 7.11
N ASN A 582 2.47 27.11 8.03
CA ASN A 582 1.31 26.20 7.88
C ASN A 582 -0.02 26.88 7.54
N MET A 583 -0.03 28.20 7.31
CA MET A 583 -1.20 28.89 6.74
C MET A 583 -0.94 29.17 5.26
N PRO A 584 -1.56 28.44 4.32
CA PRO A 584 -1.72 28.95 2.97
C PRO A 584 -2.47 30.29 3.07
N ILE A 585 -1.97 31.32 2.38
CA ILE A 585 -2.63 32.61 2.15
C ILE A 585 -3.87 32.39 1.26
N ILE A 586 -4.84 31.57 1.68
CA ILE A 586 -6.13 31.38 1.00
C ILE A 586 -7.21 31.01 2.04
N PHE A 587 -7.58 31.93 2.95
CA PHE A 587 -8.85 31.83 3.69
C PHE A 587 -9.35 33.24 4.10
N LEU A 588 -9.87 33.98 3.13
CA LEU A 588 -10.71 35.15 3.36
C LEU A 588 -12.17 34.70 3.53
N ASP A 589 -12.51 34.15 4.70
CA ASP A 589 -13.91 34.09 5.12
C ASP A 589 -14.29 35.45 5.74
N TYR A 590 -15.19 36.17 5.06
CA TYR A 590 -15.51 37.59 5.28
C TYR A 590 -16.16 37.86 6.64
N LYS A 591 -16.69 36.83 7.31
CA LYS A 591 -17.53 36.99 8.51
C LYS A 591 -16.76 37.42 9.77
N TYR A 592 -15.42 37.33 9.79
CA TYR A 592 -14.62 37.58 11.00
C TYR A 592 -13.43 38.54 10.82
N GLY A 593 -13.30 39.23 9.68
CA GLY A 593 -12.09 40.01 9.34
C GLY A 593 -11.71 41.13 10.32
N ARG A 594 -12.69 41.79 10.95
CA ARG A 594 -12.42 42.93 11.86
C ARG A 594 -11.84 42.48 13.21
N LYS A 595 -12.43 41.43 13.78
CA LYS A 595 -12.01 40.86 15.07
C LYS A 595 -10.65 40.16 14.97
N ARG A 596 -10.35 39.57 13.80
CA ARG A 596 -9.06 38.93 13.51
C ARG A 596 -7.91 39.92 13.39
N LYS A 597 -8.15 41.08 12.75
CA LYS A 597 -7.16 42.15 12.68
C LYS A 597 -6.89 42.75 14.06
N GLU A 598 -7.93 43.00 14.85
CA GLU A 598 -7.78 43.48 16.23
C GLU A 598 -6.97 42.50 17.10
N LEU A 599 -7.22 41.19 16.98
CA LEU A 599 -6.45 40.15 17.68
C LEU A 599 -4.99 40.09 17.21
N PHE A 600 -4.74 40.23 15.91
CA PHE A 600 -3.38 40.26 15.35
C PHE A 600 -2.61 41.51 15.80
N ASP A 601 -3.25 42.67 15.79
CA ASP A 601 -2.65 43.94 16.22
C ASP A 601 -2.35 43.90 17.73
N GLN A 602 -3.25 43.35 18.55
CA GLN A 602 -3.03 43.13 19.99
C GLN A 602 -1.88 42.15 20.26
N MET A 603 -1.76 41.09 19.46
CA MET A 603 -0.64 40.16 19.55
C MET A 603 0.69 40.82 19.19
N LEU A 604 0.73 41.61 18.11
CA LEU A 604 1.94 42.29 17.66
C LEU A 604 2.41 43.31 18.69
N GLU A 605 1.49 44.07 19.26
CA GLU A 605 1.75 45.02 20.35
C GLU A 605 2.28 44.29 21.60
N HIS A 606 1.71 43.15 21.96
CA HIS A 606 2.19 42.37 23.10
C HIS A 606 3.59 41.80 22.88
N VAL A 607 3.91 41.35 21.67
CA VAL A 607 5.23 40.81 21.28
C VAL A 607 6.29 41.91 21.30
N GLN A 608 5.99 43.09 20.74
CA GLN A 608 6.90 44.24 20.74
C GLN A 608 7.21 44.74 22.16
N ASN A 609 6.26 44.62 23.08
CA ASN A 609 6.40 45.12 24.44
C ASN A 609 7.06 44.14 25.42
N ASN A 610 7.05 42.83 25.14
CA ASN A 610 7.43 41.81 26.13
C ASN A 610 8.52 40.83 25.67
N VAL A 611 8.98 40.91 24.42
CA VAL A 611 10.01 40.01 23.89
C VAL A 611 11.15 40.82 23.27
N SER A 612 12.37 40.65 23.78
CA SER A 612 13.59 41.18 23.15
C SER A 612 13.86 40.39 21.87
N ILE A 613 13.35 40.87 20.74
CA ILE A 613 13.60 40.29 19.42
C ILE A 613 14.92 40.82 18.88
N ASP A 614 15.75 39.91 18.36
CA ASP A 614 16.99 40.24 17.68
C ASP A 614 16.72 41.11 16.43
N ASN A 615 17.41 42.23 16.30
CA ASN A 615 17.31 43.14 15.16
C ASN A 615 17.69 42.45 13.83
N GLU A 616 18.51 41.39 13.87
CA GLU A 616 18.82 40.59 12.69
C GLU A 616 17.60 39.79 12.18
N PHE A 617 16.75 39.33 13.09
CA PHE A 617 15.51 38.63 12.75
C PHE A 617 14.47 39.60 12.17
N LEU A 618 14.33 40.80 12.75
CA LEU A 618 13.47 41.86 12.21
C LEU A 618 13.91 42.25 10.79
N ALA A 619 15.22 42.42 10.56
CA ALA A 619 15.75 42.73 9.23
C ALA A 619 15.52 41.61 8.20
N LYS A 620 15.61 40.35 8.61
CA LYS A 620 15.31 39.19 7.73
C LYS A 620 13.81 39.08 7.40
N ALA A 621 12.94 39.31 8.37
CA ALA A 621 11.49 39.33 8.16
C ALA A 621 11.06 40.51 7.26
N GLU A 622 11.67 41.69 7.44
CA GLU A 622 11.44 42.87 6.61
C GLU A 622 11.94 42.67 5.17
N CYS A 623 13.10 42.01 5.00
CA CYS A 623 13.63 41.64 3.69
C CYS A 623 12.70 40.66 2.94
N GLN A 624 12.18 39.64 3.62
CA GLN A 624 11.23 38.67 3.04
C GLN A 624 9.86 39.30 2.74
N LEU A 625 9.41 40.25 3.57
CA LEU A 625 8.20 41.05 3.30
C LEU A 625 8.37 41.96 2.08
N ASN A 626 9.55 42.53 1.88
CA ASN A 626 9.87 43.34 0.71
C ASN A 626 10.02 42.49 -0.57
N GLU A 627 10.56 41.27 -0.47
CA GLU A 627 10.56 40.29 -1.58
C GLU A 627 9.14 39.82 -1.93
N LEU A 628 8.26 39.65 -0.93
CA LEU A 628 6.83 39.37 -1.14
C LEU A 628 6.07 40.58 -1.70
N ALA A 629 6.46 41.81 -1.36
CA ALA A 629 5.89 43.02 -1.95
C ALA A 629 6.29 43.18 -3.43
N LEU A 630 7.53 42.81 -3.79
CA LEU A 630 8.02 42.74 -5.17
C LEU A 630 7.29 41.66 -6.00
N SER A 631 6.78 40.60 -5.38
CA SER A 631 5.89 39.62 -6.04
C SER A 631 4.53 40.21 -6.47
N GLY A 632 4.15 41.37 -5.91
CA GLY A 632 3.00 42.17 -6.37
C GLY A 632 3.21 42.80 -7.74
N GLU A 633 4.47 43.06 -8.13
CA GLU A 633 4.83 43.58 -9.46
C GLU A 633 4.77 42.47 -10.52
N THR A 634 5.03 41.22 -10.12
CA THR A 634 4.78 40.01 -10.92
C THR A 634 3.28 39.80 -11.17
N ASN A 635 2.43 40.09 -10.17
CA ASN A 635 0.98 40.07 -10.32
C ASN A 635 0.46 41.18 -11.25
N LYS A 636 1.04 42.38 -11.18
CA LYS A 636 0.72 43.48 -12.12
C LYS A 636 1.07 43.09 -13.56
N ASN A 637 2.26 42.56 -13.80
CA ASN A 637 2.70 42.13 -15.13
C ASN A 637 1.88 40.94 -15.66
N ALA A 638 1.49 39.99 -14.80
CA ALA A 638 0.63 38.87 -15.17
C ALA A 638 -0.80 39.34 -15.49
N LEU A 639 -1.32 40.34 -14.78
CA LEU A 639 -2.64 40.93 -15.04
C LEU A 639 -2.64 41.78 -16.31
N GLU A 640 -1.63 42.63 -16.53
CA GLU A 640 -1.46 43.39 -17.78
C GLU A 640 -1.32 42.45 -18.99
N TYR A 641 -0.59 41.33 -18.83
CA TYR A 641 -0.51 40.27 -19.84
C TYR A 641 -1.88 39.61 -20.11
N LEU A 642 -2.65 39.29 -19.06
CA LEU A 642 -4.01 38.74 -19.19
C LEU A 642 -4.99 39.70 -19.88
N PHE A 643 -4.92 41.01 -19.59
CA PHE A 643 -5.73 42.04 -20.25
C PHE A 643 -5.29 42.35 -21.69
N SER A 644 -4.05 42.00 -22.06
CA SER A 644 -3.56 42.10 -23.44
C SER A 644 -4.04 40.98 -24.36
N LYS A 645 -4.67 39.92 -23.82
CA LYS A 645 -5.19 38.78 -24.59
C LYS A 645 -6.69 38.94 -24.87
N ASP A 646 -7.07 38.49 -26.06
CA ASP A 646 -8.42 38.63 -26.63
C ASP A 646 -9.53 38.18 -25.67
N SER A 647 -10.65 38.91 -25.65
CA SER A 647 -11.71 38.84 -24.63
C SER A 647 -12.38 37.47 -24.50
N LYS A 648 -12.18 36.59 -25.48
CA LYS A 648 -12.63 35.18 -25.48
C LYS A 648 -11.85 34.28 -24.51
N PHE A 649 -10.65 34.65 -24.08
CA PHE A 649 -9.85 33.82 -23.17
C PHE A 649 -10.31 33.94 -21.70
N ILE A 650 -10.92 35.08 -21.34
CA ILE A 650 -11.31 35.42 -19.97
C ILE A 650 -12.61 34.71 -19.55
N SER A 651 -13.43 34.23 -20.48
CA SER A 651 -14.71 33.57 -20.17
C SER A 651 -14.60 32.09 -19.78
N ASN A 652 -13.48 31.41 -20.10
CA ASN A 652 -13.33 29.96 -19.88
C ASN A 652 -12.59 29.57 -18.59
N ALA A 653 -11.96 30.53 -17.92
CA ALA A 653 -11.35 30.30 -16.63
C ALA A 653 -12.29 30.82 -15.54
N GLY A 654 -12.61 30.01 -14.53
CA GLY A 654 -13.36 30.42 -13.32
C GLY A 654 -12.63 31.44 -12.43
N ILE A 655 -11.86 32.33 -13.04
CA ILE A 655 -10.97 33.33 -12.46
C ILE A 655 -11.71 34.67 -12.22
N ALA A 656 -12.90 34.84 -12.78
CA ALA A 656 -13.67 36.08 -12.68
C ALA A 656 -14.07 36.47 -11.24
N LYS A 657 -14.06 35.56 -10.26
CA LYS A 657 -14.50 35.89 -8.89
C LYS A 657 -13.41 36.50 -8.00
N ILE A 658 -12.13 36.36 -8.35
CA ILE A 658 -11.00 36.82 -7.52
C ILE A 658 -10.43 38.17 -8.02
N ILE A 659 -10.65 38.53 -9.29
CA ILE A 659 -9.94 39.67 -9.93
C ILE A 659 -10.73 41.00 -9.89
N PHE A 660 -12.05 40.99 -9.68
CA PHE A 660 -12.85 42.21 -9.79
C PHE A 660 -13.24 42.82 -8.43
N ASP A 661 -12.27 43.06 -7.55
CA ASP A 661 -12.44 44.02 -6.44
C ASP A 661 -12.08 45.44 -6.95
N PRO A 662 -13.05 46.36 -7.09
CA PRO A 662 -12.79 47.71 -7.56
C PRO A 662 -11.82 48.51 -6.68
N LYS A 663 -11.69 48.17 -5.39
CA LYS A 663 -10.74 48.84 -4.49
C LYS A 663 -9.31 48.36 -4.72
N LEU A 664 -9.13 47.07 -5.04
CA LEU A 664 -7.82 46.50 -5.34
C LEU A 664 -7.30 47.03 -6.69
N LEU A 665 -8.16 47.07 -7.71
CA LEU A 665 -7.81 47.57 -9.05
C LEU A 665 -7.41 49.06 -9.05
N ARG A 666 -8.07 49.89 -8.23
CA ARG A 666 -7.66 51.27 -7.97
C ARG A 666 -6.30 51.37 -7.27
N LYS A 667 -6.04 50.48 -6.30
CA LYS A 667 -4.79 50.47 -5.53
C LYS A 667 -3.57 50.11 -6.40
N ILE A 668 -3.76 49.38 -7.50
CA ILE A 668 -2.69 49.00 -8.43
C ILE A 668 -2.65 49.83 -9.73
N GLY A 669 -3.43 50.90 -9.83
CA GLY A 669 -3.34 51.90 -10.91
C GLY A 669 -4.03 51.55 -12.23
N LEU A 670 -5.00 50.62 -12.23
CA LEU A 670 -5.73 50.17 -13.44
C LEU A 670 -7.09 50.88 -13.64
N ASP A 671 -7.18 52.16 -13.30
CA ASP A 671 -8.43 52.93 -13.32
C ASP A 671 -9.08 53.04 -14.70
N ALA A 672 -8.26 53.12 -15.77
CA ALA A 672 -8.74 53.22 -17.13
C ALA A 672 -9.44 51.93 -17.62
N GLU A 673 -9.00 50.75 -17.17
CA GLU A 673 -9.61 49.48 -17.56
C GLU A 673 -10.88 49.17 -16.76
N LEU A 674 -10.95 49.65 -15.52
CA LEU A 674 -12.17 49.64 -14.73
C LEU A 674 -13.30 50.44 -15.41
N GLU A 675 -12.98 51.57 -16.05
CA GLU A 675 -13.98 52.36 -16.79
C GLU A 675 -14.37 51.76 -18.14
N LYS A 676 -13.47 51.04 -18.84
CA LYS A 676 -13.88 50.29 -20.04
C LYS A 676 -14.86 49.17 -19.72
N LEU A 677 -14.71 48.51 -18.56
CA LEU A 677 -15.63 47.48 -18.08
C LEU A 677 -17.01 48.03 -17.71
N ARG A 678 -17.09 49.25 -17.16
CA ARG A 678 -18.36 49.94 -16.83
C ARG A 678 -19.22 50.26 -18.06
N HIS A 679 -18.61 50.42 -19.23
CA HIS A 679 -19.32 50.69 -20.49
C HIS A 679 -19.69 49.42 -21.28
N SER A 680 -19.28 48.24 -20.83
CA SER A 680 -19.78 46.96 -21.35
C SER A 680 -21.12 46.62 -20.66
N THR A 681 -22.12 46.15 -21.40
CA THR A 681 -23.50 45.91 -20.94
C THR A 681 -23.62 44.79 -19.89
N LEU A 682 -23.13 45.04 -18.69
CA LEU A 682 -23.33 44.25 -17.48
C LEU A 682 -24.15 45.09 -16.50
N PRO A 683 -25.31 44.61 -16.01
CA PRO A 683 -26.10 45.39 -15.07
C PRO A 683 -25.38 45.47 -13.72
N ALA A 684 -25.45 46.66 -13.12
CA ALA A 684 -24.82 47.02 -11.86
C ALA A 684 -25.14 46.02 -10.74
N PHE A 685 -24.09 45.56 -10.05
CA PHE A 685 -24.19 44.70 -8.88
C PHE A 685 -24.77 45.47 -7.69
N THR A 686 -26.06 45.31 -7.43
CA THR A 686 -26.61 45.43 -6.07
C THR A 686 -26.55 44.06 -5.40
N THR A 687 -25.97 44.02 -4.20
CA THR A 687 -25.83 42.85 -3.32
C THR A 687 -27.15 42.08 -3.13
N PRO A 688 -27.24 40.77 -3.43
CA PRO A 688 -28.41 39.97 -3.10
C PRO A 688 -28.28 39.30 -1.73
N GLN A 689 -29.37 39.36 -0.96
CA GLN A 689 -29.62 38.57 0.25
C GLN A 689 -30.46 37.31 -0.01
N ASP A 690 -30.76 36.94 -1.26
CA ASP A 690 -31.69 35.84 -1.57
C ASP A 690 -31.02 34.66 -2.29
N ASP A 691 -31.05 33.49 -1.63
CA ASP A 691 -30.56 32.19 -2.13
C ASP A 691 -31.25 31.75 -3.45
N ASP A 692 -32.47 32.22 -3.69
CA ASP A 692 -33.25 31.93 -4.91
C ASP A 692 -32.58 32.48 -6.19
N LEU A 693 -31.88 33.61 -6.10
CA LEU A 693 -31.22 34.22 -7.25
C LEU A 693 -29.96 33.44 -7.64
N TRP A 694 -29.26 32.88 -6.66
CA TRP A 694 -28.06 32.09 -6.88
C TRP A 694 -28.40 30.74 -7.52
N GLN A 695 -29.46 30.08 -7.03
CA GLN A 695 -29.98 28.87 -7.67
C GLN A 695 -30.39 29.15 -9.12
N PHE A 696 -31.09 30.27 -9.39
CA PHE A 696 -31.45 30.67 -10.75
C PHE A 696 -30.23 30.76 -11.70
N TYR A 697 -29.11 31.34 -11.25
CA TYR A 697 -27.92 31.47 -12.09
C TYR A 697 -27.17 30.14 -12.31
N GLN A 698 -27.14 29.25 -11.32
CA GLN A 698 -26.60 27.90 -11.51
C GLN A 698 -27.42 27.12 -12.53
N TRP A 699 -28.76 27.16 -12.41
CA TRP A 699 -29.64 26.46 -13.33
C TRP A 699 -29.63 27.05 -14.74
N LYS A 700 -29.50 28.38 -14.86
CA LYS A 700 -29.29 29.03 -16.17
C LYS A 700 -27.97 28.61 -16.82
N SER A 701 -26.89 28.47 -16.05
CA SER A 701 -25.61 27.96 -16.56
C SER A 701 -25.71 26.51 -17.02
N ILE A 702 -26.47 25.67 -16.31
CA ILE A 702 -26.70 24.27 -16.69
C ILE A 702 -27.54 24.20 -17.97
N ALA A 703 -28.61 25.00 -18.06
CA ALA A 703 -29.46 25.08 -19.25
C ALA A 703 -28.68 25.54 -20.50
N ASN A 704 -27.81 26.53 -20.36
CA ASN A 704 -26.97 27.00 -21.47
C ASN A 704 -26.00 25.91 -21.96
N ARG A 705 -25.38 25.13 -21.05
CA ARG A 705 -24.49 24.02 -21.43
C ARG A 705 -25.24 22.88 -22.12
N LEU A 706 -26.49 22.63 -21.72
CA LEU A 706 -27.35 21.63 -22.36
C LEU A 706 -27.79 22.08 -23.77
N LEU A 707 -28.06 23.38 -23.96
CA LEU A 707 -28.31 23.99 -25.27
C LEU A 707 -27.07 23.94 -26.17
N GLU A 708 -25.88 24.25 -25.64
CA GLU A 708 -24.60 24.14 -26.36
C GLU A 708 -24.27 22.69 -26.77
N ALA A 709 -24.71 21.71 -25.99
CA ALA A 709 -24.57 20.29 -26.28
C ALA A 709 -25.64 19.73 -27.25
N ASN A 710 -26.58 20.56 -27.71
CA ASN A 710 -27.67 20.21 -28.64
C ASN A 710 -28.57 19.05 -28.14
N ILE A 711 -28.75 18.94 -26.82
CA ILE A 711 -29.58 17.90 -26.19
C ILE A 711 -31.04 18.39 -26.16
N GLY A 712 -31.95 17.59 -26.73
CA GLY A 712 -33.38 17.92 -26.79
C GLY A 712 -34.04 17.99 -25.40
N THR A 713 -35.11 18.78 -25.29
CA THR A 713 -35.80 19.10 -24.02
C THR A 713 -36.28 17.87 -23.25
N GLU A 714 -36.69 16.80 -23.94
CA GLU A 714 -37.12 15.55 -23.31
C GLU A 714 -35.95 14.72 -22.77
N GLN A 715 -34.77 14.80 -23.39
CA GLN A 715 -33.57 14.08 -22.95
C GLN A 715 -32.92 14.75 -21.74
N ALA A 716 -32.96 16.08 -21.66
CA ALA A 716 -32.45 16.82 -20.51
C ALA A 716 -33.25 16.52 -19.21
N LEU A 717 -34.56 16.27 -19.33
CA LEU A 717 -35.45 15.94 -18.21
C LEU A 717 -35.30 14.49 -17.71
N LEU A 718 -34.61 13.62 -18.46
CA LEU A 718 -34.34 12.22 -18.11
C LEU A 718 -33.01 12.01 -17.37
N ILE A 719 -32.12 13.02 -17.33
CA ILE A 719 -30.74 12.88 -16.86
C ILE A 719 -30.59 13.16 -15.35
N HIS A 720 -31.63 13.67 -14.67
CA HIS A 720 -31.59 13.94 -13.23
C HIS A 720 -32.94 13.72 -12.55
N ASP A 721 -33.02 12.73 -11.65
CA ASP A 721 -34.24 12.39 -10.89
C ASP A 721 -34.76 13.56 -10.04
N ASP A 722 -33.88 14.45 -9.58
CA ASP A 722 -34.23 15.64 -8.77
C ASP A 722 -35.00 16.71 -9.55
N ILE A 723 -34.92 16.73 -10.90
CA ILE A 723 -35.64 17.73 -11.72
C ILE A 723 -37.13 17.37 -11.82
N ASN A 724 -37.50 16.11 -11.60
CA ASN A 724 -38.88 15.67 -11.74
C ASN A 724 -39.75 15.92 -10.50
N THR A 725 -39.16 16.21 -9.35
CA THR A 725 -39.87 16.30 -8.06
C THR A 725 -40.21 17.72 -7.62
N ASP A 726 -39.54 18.77 -8.15
CA ASP A 726 -39.84 20.17 -7.80
C ASP A 726 -40.50 20.94 -8.97
N PRO A 727 -41.79 21.31 -8.85
CA PRO A 727 -42.52 22.08 -9.87
C PRO A 727 -41.91 23.46 -10.19
N LYS A 728 -41.27 24.13 -9.22
CA LYS A 728 -40.63 25.45 -9.44
C LYS A 728 -39.38 25.32 -10.30
N ILE A 729 -38.60 24.26 -10.12
CA ILE A 729 -37.41 23.99 -10.94
C ILE A 729 -37.81 23.72 -12.39
N LYS A 730 -38.88 22.93 -12.60
CA LYS A 730 -39.47 22.72 -13.94
C LYS A 730 -39.90 24.02 -14.60
N GLU A 731 -40.55 24.92 -13.86
CA GLU A 731 -41.01 26.21 -14.40
C GLU A 731 -39.83 27.14 -14.78
N VAL A 732 -38.78 27.19 -13.95
CA VAL A 732 -37.58 28.01 -14.20
C VAL A 732 -36.80 27.49 -15.40
N LEU A 733 -36.59 26.17 -15.51
CA LEU A 733 -35.95 25.55 -16.67
C LEU A 733 -36.76 25.76 -17.96
N ALA A 734 -38.09 25.60 -17.89
CA ALA A 734 -38.96 25.84 -19.04
C ALA A 734 -38.93 27.30 -19.52
N LYS A 735 -38.91 28.28 -18.59
CA LYS A 735 -38.76 29.70 -18.93
C LYS A 735 -37.38 30.05 -19.48
N ALA A 736 -36.32 29.43 -18.96
CA ALA A 736 -34.95 29.63 -19.42
C ALA A 736 -34.69 29.03 -20.81
N LEU A 737 -35.29 27.87 -21.13
CA LEU A 737 -35.14 27.22 -22.44
C LEU A 737 -36.02 27.85 -23.54
N LYS A 738 -37.13 28.51 -23.17
CA LYS A 738 -38.01 29.22 -24.11
C LYS A 738 -37.48 30.59 -24.53
N LYS A 739 -36.54 31.15 -23.76
CA LYS A 739 -35.95 32.47 -23.96
C LYS A 739 -34.59 32.34 -24.62
#